data_AF-A0A5C5ZN11-F1
#
_entry.id   AF-A0A5C5ZN11-F1
#
_cell.length_a   1.000
_cell.length_b   1.000
_cell.length_c   1.000
_cell.angle_alpha   90.00
_cell.angle_beta   90.00
_cell.angle_gamma   90.00
#
_symmetry.space_group_name_H-M   'P 1'
#
loop_
_entity.id
_entity.type
_entity.pdbx_description
1 polymer ?
#
loop_
_entity_poly.entity_id
_entity_poly.type
_entity_poly.pdbx_seq_one_letter_code
_entity_poly.pdbx_strand_id
1 'polypeptide(L)'
;MRLNGPALNPFRLATLGIFVLLASASAIVPGEAWGVVTSDGDGTHVVAPGVPAFGLNLDGVVRVQSDFVGSGVLIDDTHILTAAHVFAGGIGFNHTSFIDATIQFDLPSGRVTVPVSGYANHPGYDLINSIDDLTVLELASPAPAAAPRYGLYTGADEIGKTVIAAGYGETGHGPTGGTHTDGAKRAGLNRYEATGEQLAALFHPIAPRTLAFDFDSGQAANDFSAQIGAADLGFGADEIGLGGGDSGGPSFIQDTLGEYRVAGVNVLIYHPPGTPSTDVDSPALTNGSWGEMAVSTRVSSYLPFINAAQGGDVTRIRRLDDGLSHVESGAGGKSVFRVENASGGAPTSLELAPGAVADSGRWTPGVEVSGSSLVQLTGGSVQGYTGVQLTGHGRLEVSAGSIISRPDPLPGINDRSFGVRASDDTTVDITGGDMSGDVSGLSAIDRAQVLITDGAFSGVVNGALSSGNAEVRIDGGSFTSDEDAFKAGGSSAVEVHGGLFDGAFGFLATDLADVEIFDGEFNGLDDGFDAGGESLSTIHGGSFTGDDFNGLFAFEQASVDIFGGEFFGAAADIEVIDSAFVRIIGSHFSQPLGLLTPESGMLSGRYFDGTPFEFSFSRSDMGAILLVPEPSSLAALVMAGACLIARGRKPSPRAG
;
A
#
# COMPACT_ATOMS: atom_id res chain seq x y z
N MET A 1 54.41 -2.05 46.06
CA MET A 1 53.49 -3.10 46.54
C MET A 1 53.44 -4.16 45.45
N ARG A 2 53.94 -5.38 45.72
CA ARG A 2 53.99 -6.49 44.75
C ARG A 2 52.60 -7.10 44.56
N LEU A 3 52.34 -7.64 43.36
CA LEU A 3 51.74 -8.95 43.00
C LEU A 3 51.45 -8.92 41.48
N ASN A 4 52.33 -9.48 40.62
CA ASN A 4 52.31 -10.84 40.03
C ASN A 4 51.05 -11.19 39.19
N GLY A 5 51.27 -11.49 37.90
CA GLY A 5 50.26 -11.70 36.84
C GLY A 5 49.50 -13.04 36.87
N PRO A 6 48.89 -13.44 35.73
CA PRO A 6 49.65 -14.33 34.85
C PRO A 6 49.53 -14.05 33.33
N ALA A 7 50.46 -14.66 32.62
CA ALA A 7 50.71 -14.59 31.19
C ALA A 7 49.52 -15.03 30.32
N LEU A 8 49.29 -14.30 29.23
CA LEU A 8 48.45 -14.73 28.11
C LEU A 8 49.31 -15.51 27.10
N ASN A 9 48.73 -16.63 26.69
CA ASN A 9 49.27 -17.70 25.85
C ASN A 9 49.38 -17.25 24.36
N PRO A 10 50.53 -17.36 23.68
CA PRO A 10 50.69 -16.95 22.29
C PRO A 10 50.30 -18.10 21.35
N PHE A 11 49.01 -18.42 21.27
CA PHE A 11 48.47 -19.33 20.27
C PHE A 11 47.04 -18.91 19.94
N ARG A 12 46.89 -17.87 19.12
CA ARG A 12 45.81 -17.61 18.13
C ARG A 12 46.14 -16.32 17.36
N LEU A 13 47.24 -16.37 16.59
CA LEU A 13 47.43 -15.46 15.47
C LEU A 13 47.50 -16.36 14.23
N ALA A 14 46.33 -16.72 13.72
CA ALA A 14 46.17 -17.46 12.48
C ALA A 14 45.17 -16.70 11.62
N THR A 15 45.74 -15.88 10.73
CA THR A 15 45.34 -15.79 9.32
C THR A 15 43.85 -15.52 9.05
N LEU A 16 43.43 -14.26 9.21
CA LEU A 16 42.34 -13.73 8.40
C LEU A 16 42.98 -13.34 7.05
N GLY A 17 42.91 -14.25 6.08
CA GLY A 17 43.39 -14.02 4.72
C GLY A 17 42.55 -12.93 4.07
N ILE A 18 43.12 -11.74 3.94
CA ILE A 18 42.62 -10.67 3.08
C ILE A 18 42.90 -11.11 1.64
N PHE A 19 41.87 -11.55 0.92
CA PHE A 19 41.91 -11.68 -0.54
C PHE A 19 41.08 -10.55 -1.12
N VAL A 20 41.78 -9.44 -1.41
CA VAL A 20 41.29 -8.33 -2.22
C VAL A 20 41.72 -8.62 -3.65
N LEU A 21 40.77 -8.55 -4.58
CA LEU A 21 41.04 -8.51 -6.02
C LEU A 21 42.11 -7.46 -6.32
N LEU A 22 43.33 -7.91 -6.60
CA LEU A 22 44.32 -7.10 -7.31
C LEU A 22 44.10 -7.35 -8.80
N ALA A 23 43.08 -6.70 -9.37
CA ALA A 23 43.07 -6.45 -10.80
C ALA A 23 44.22 -5.46 -11.07
N SER A 24 45.26 -5.94 -11.74
CA SER A 24 46.42 -5.13 -12.12
C SER A 24 45.97 -3.90 -12.90
N ALA A 25 46.31 -2.72 -12.40
CA ALA A 25 46.08 -1.44 -13.05
C ALA A 25 46.70 -1.42 -14.46
N SER A 26 45.86 -1.41 -15.48
CA SER A 26 46.23 -0.99 -16.82
C SER A 26 45.63 0.38 -17.08
N ALA A 27 46.45 1.30 -17.57
CA ALA A 27 46.09 2.70 -17.77
C ALA A 27 44.96 2.87 -18.79
N ILE A 28 44.10 3.87 -18.55
CA ILE A 28 42.96 4.29 -19.38
C ILE A 28 43.35 4.33 -20.87
N VAL A 29 42.75 3.41 -21.65
CA VAL A 29 42.59 3.52 -23.11
C VAL A 29 41.08 3.64 -23.38
N PRO A 30 40.61 4.60 -24.20
CA PRO A 30 39.20 4.70 -24.51
C PRO A 30 38.80 3.59 -25.49
N GLY A 31 37.78 2.83 -25.11
CA GLY A 31 37.13 1.84 -25.97
C GLY A 31 37.55 0.41 -25.69
N GLU A 32 37.45 -0.03 -24.45
CA GLU A 32 37.41 -1.46 -24.13
C GLU A 32 35.95 -1.89 -24.02
N ALA A 33 35.72 -3.14 -24.34
CA ALA A 33 34.46 -3.70 -24.82
C ALA A 33 34.31 -5.02 -24.02
N TRP A 34 33.13 -5.49 -23.56
CA TRP A 34 32.95 -6.48 -22.47
C TRP A 34 31.76 -7.50 -22.73
N GLY A 35 31.77 -8.79 -22.28
CA GLY A 35 30.67 -9.81 -22.22
C GLY A 35 30.96 -11.08 -21.34
N VAL A 36 30.00 -11.98 -21.03
CA VAL A 36 30.01 -13.23 -20.19
C VAL A 36 31.01 -14.40 -20.55
N VAL A 37 31.43 -15.25 -19.58
CA VAL A 37 32.23 -16.52 -19.73
C VAL A 37 31.37 -17.73 -20.12
N THR A 38 31.80 -18.56 -21.07
CA THR A 38 30.93 -19.58 -21.70
C THR A 38 31.49 -21.01 -21.65
N SER A 39 30.59 -22.00 -21.67
CA SER A 39 30.95 -23.42 -21.65
C SER A 39 31.45 -23.98 -22.98
N ASP A 40 31.08 -23.42 -24.13
CA ASP A 40 31.32 -24.01 -25.45
C ASP A 40 32.49 -23.40 -26.25
N GLY A 41 33.01 -22.23 -25.85
CA GLY A 41 34.28 -21.69 -26.36
C GLY A 41 34.41 -20.16 -26.26
N ASP A 42 35.64 -19.63 -26.36
CA ASP A 42 35.86 -18.18 -26.28
C ASP A 42 35.04 -17.41 -27.35
N GLY A 43 34.30 -16.39 -26.89
CA GLY A 43 33.60 -15.46 -27.78
C GLY A 43 32.26 -15.96 -28.33
N THR A 44 31.74 -17.09 -27.87
CA THR A 44 30.40 -17.59 -28.19
C THR A 44 29.31 -16.81 -27.40
N HIS A 45 28.04 -17.22 -27.51
CA HIS A 45 26.90 -16.64 -26.76
C HIS A 45 26.57 -15.15 -27.03
N VAL A 46 27.13 -14.57 -28.08
CA VAL A 46 26.85 -13.17 -28.45
C VAL A 46 25.39 -12.98 -28.84
N VAL A 47 24.72 -12.02 -28.19
CA VAL A 47 23.33 -11.67 -28.45
C VAL A 47 23.29 -10.46 -29.38
N ALA A 48 22.90 -10.71 -30.64
CA ALA A 48 22.69 -9.63 -31.60
C ALA A 48 21.45 -8.78 -31.24
N PRO A 49 21.48 -7.46 -31.45
CA PRO A 49 20.33 -6.60 -31.19
C PRO A 49 19.06 -7.05 -31.93
N GLY A 50 17.92 -7.04 -31.24
CA GLY A 50 16.62 -7.48 -31.76
C GLY A 50 16.47 -8.98 -31.97
N VAL A 51 17.48 -9.78 -31.62
CA VAL A 51 17.42 -11.25 -31.68
C VAL A 51 17.19 -11.80 -30.26
N PRO A 52 16.04 -12.45 -30.00
CA PRO A 52 15.82 -13.09 -28.71
C PRO A 52 16.84 -14.19 -28.42
N ALA A 53 17.38 -14.23 -27.20
CA ALA A 53 18.16 -15.33 -26.68
C ALA A 53 17.30 -16.12 -25.68
N PHE A 54 17.22 -17.44 -25.83
CA PHE A 54 16.39 -18.31 -24.98
C PHE A 54 14.92 -17.88 -24.88
N GLY A 55 14.39 -17.27 -25.96
CA GLY A 55 13.02 -16.77 -26.03
C GLY A 55 12.80 -15.38 -25.41
N LEU A 56 13.84 -14.72 -24.90
CA LEU A 56 13.77 -13.39 -24.30
C LEU A 56 14.48 -12.36 -25.19
N ASN A 57 13.79 -11.26 -25.54
CA ASN A 57 14.46 -10.11 -26.13
C ASN A 57 15.29 -9.42 -25.05
N LEU A 58 16.61 -9.30 -25.27
CA LEU A 58 17.56 -8.76 -24.30
C LEU A 58 18.00 -7.31 -24.59
N ASP A 59 17.31 -6.58 -25.47
CA ASP A 59 17.69 -5.20 -25.86
C ASP A 59 17.57 -4.16 -24.72
N GLY A 60 16.82 -4.48 -23.66
CA GLY A 60 16.78 -3.68 -22.44
C GLY A 60 17.86 -4.04 -21.41
N VAL A 61 18.70 -5.05 -21.70
CA VAL A 61 19.94 -5.29 -20.94
C VAL A 61 20.98 -4.33 -21.50
N VAL A 62 21.54 -3.52 -20.62
CA VAL A 62 22.33 -2.35 -20.98
C VAL A 62 23.74 -2.46 -20.45
N ARG A 63 24.65 -1.77 -21.15
CA ARG A 63 25.99 -1.54 -20.64
C ARG A 63 26.00 -0.23 -19.83
N VAL A 64 26.44 -0.32 -18.59
CA VAL A 64 26.62 0.82 -17.69
C VAL A 64 28.07 1.28 -17.82
N GLN A 65 28.26 2.46 -18.37
CA GLN A 65 29.58 3.08 -18.52
C GLN A 65 29.72 4.17 -17.46
N SER A 66 30.43 3.86 -16.38
CA SER A 66 30.93 4.83 -15.40
C SER A 66 32.46 4.84 -15.47
N ASP A 67 33.13 5.11 -14.35
CA ASP A 67 34.56 4.86 -14.18
C ASP A 67 34.90 3.35 -14.13
N PHE A 68 33.88 2.51 -13.94
CA PHE A 68 33.91 1.07 -14.14
C PHE A 68 32.90 0.70 -15.23
N VAL A 69 33.14 -0.40 -15.95
CA VAL A 69 32.15 -0.92 -16.88
C VAL A 69 31.40 -2.05 -16.22
N GLY A 70 30.09 -1.86 -16.09
CA GLY A 70 29.18 -2.88 -15.62
C GLY A 70 28.03 -3.11 -16.58
N SER A 71 27.08 -3.89 -16.10
CA SER A 71 25.84 -4.24 -16.78
C SER A 71 24.65 -3.72 -15.99
N GLY A 72 23.48 -3.66 -16.62
CA GLY A 72 22.25 -3.21 -15.99
C GLY A 72 21.01 -3.68 -16.76
N VAL A 73 19.84 -3.40 -16.21
CA VAL A 73 18.56 -3.79 -16.82
C VAL A 73 17.53 -2.67 -16.73
N LEU A 74 16.83 -2.41 -17.84
CA LEU A 74 15.75 -1.44 -17.93
C LEU A 74 14.47 -1.96 -17.25
N ILE A 75 14.03 -1.31 -16.18
CA ILE A 75 12.88 -1.75 -15.37
C ILE A 75 11.62 -0.89 -15.57
N ASP A 76 11.78 0.33 -16.12
CA ASP A 76 10.69 1.18 -16.61
C ASP A 76 11.22 2.15 -17.69
N ASP A 77 10.51 3.26 -17.98
CA ASP A 77 10.92 4.21 -19.01
C ASP A 77 12.17 5.04 -18.66
N THR A 78 12.50 5.20 -17.38
CA THR A 78 13.56 6.09 -16.90
C THR A 78 14.51 5.45 -15.91
N HIS A 79 14.31 4.18 -15.52
CA HIS A 79 15.12 3.55 -14.48
C HIS A 79 15.86 2.28 -14.95
N ILE A 80 17.13 2.21 -14.54
CA ILE A 80 18.00 1.04 -14.69
C ILE A 80 18.27 0.45 -13.32
N LEU A 81 18.12 -0.87 -13.17
CA LEU A 81 18.62 -1.61 -12.02
C LEU A 81 20.04 -2.12 -12.30
N THR A 82 20.96 -1.93 -11.35
CA THR A 82 22.36 -2.39 -11.44
C THR A 82 22.93 -2.65 -10.04
N ALA A 83 24.17 -3.13 -9.96
CA ALA A 83 24.88 -3.34 -8.70
C ALA A 83 25.42 -2.01 -8.18
N ALA A 84 25.43 -1.83 -6.85
CA ALA A 84 25.95 -0.62 -6.24
C ALA A 84 27.44 -0.46 -6.47
N HIS A 85 28.24 -1.53 -6.45
CA HIS A 85 29.69 -1.41 -6.65
C HIS A 85 30.09 -0.95 -8.07
N VAL A 86 29.20 -1.09 -9.06
CA VAL A 86 29.39 -0.53 -10.42
C VAL A 86 29.38 1.00 -10.38
N PHE A 87 28.71 1.59 -9.39
CA PHE A 87 28.46 3.03 -9.30
C PHE A 87 29.10 3.70 -8.07
N ALA A 88 29.18 3.03 -6.92
CA ALA A 88 29.62 3.56 -5.63
C ALA A 88 31.12 3.33 -5.34
N GLY A 89 31.84 2.70 -6.26
CA GLY A 89 33.26 2.37 -6.14
C GLY A 89 33.53 1.03 -5.47
N GLY A 90 34.59 0.36 -5.94
CA GLY A 90 35.15 -0.86 -5.36
C GLY A 90 36.30 -0.58 -4.39
N ILE A 91 36.74 -1.58 -3.62
CA ILE A 91 37.86 -1.45 -2.69
C ILE A 91 39.12 -1.09 -3.50
N GLY A 92 39.65 0.13 -3.33
CA GLY A 92 40.84 0.62 -4.04
C GLY A 92 40.58 1.67 -5.13
N PHE A 93 39.32 2.04 -5.38
CA PHE A 93 38.97 3.10 -6.33
C PHE A 93 38.30 4.27 -5.60
N ASN A 94 38.79 5.49 -5.84
CA ASN A 94 38.31 6.70 -5.18
C ASN A 94 37.61 7.57 -6.24
N HIS A 95 36.29 7.53 -6.29
CA HIS A 95 35.50 8.25 -7.30
C HIS A 95 34.90 9.52 -6.71
N THR A 96 35.17 10.67 -7.33
CA THR A 96 34.80 12.00 -6.78
C THR A 96 33.76 12.76 -7.60
N SER A 97 33.15 12.17 -8.65
CA SER A 97 32.03 12.78 -9.37
C SER A 97 31.30 11.75 -10.24
N PHE A 98 30.02 11.47 -9.97
CA PHE A 98 29.24 10.38 -10.58
C PHE A 98 28.20 10.85 -11.62
N ILE A 99 28.25 12.12 -12.02
CA ILE A 99 27.27 12.75 -12.92
C ILE A 99 27.55 12.41 -14.41
N ASP A 100 28.66 11.76 -14.72
CA ASP A 100 29.08 11.46 -16.10
C ASP A 100 28.80 10.01 -16.55
N ALA A 101 28.11 9.20 -15.73
CA ALA A 101 27.76 7.84 -16.12
C ALA A 101 26.77 7.83 -17.31
N THR A 102 26.94 6.87 -18.22
CA THR A 102 26.07 6.71 -19.38
C THR A 102 25.60 5.27 -19.55
N ILE A 103 24.36 5.13 -20.01
CA ILE A 103 23.71 3.86 -20.30
C ILE A 103 23.72 3.64 -21.80
N GLN A 104 24.25 2.51 -22.26
CA GLN A 104 24.33 2.17 -23.68
C GLN A 104 23.35 1.03 -24.00
N PHE A 105 22.39 1.33 -24.88
CA PHE A 105 21.44 0.38 -25.44
C PHE A 105 21.92 -0.07 -26.82
N ASP A 106 22.14 -1.37 -27.00
CA ASP A 106 22.43 -1.94 -28.31
C ASP A 106 21.12 -2.36 -28.99
N LEU A 107 20.69 -1.57 -29.99
CA LEU A 107 19.43 -1.76 -30.72
C LEU A 107 19.70 -2.11 -32.18
N PRO A 108 18.73 -2.69 -32.92
CA PRO A 108 18.87 -2.93 -34.36
C PRO A 108 19.19 -1.67 -35.18
N SER A 109 18.78 -0.50 -34.67
CA SER A 109 19.08 0.81 -35.27
C SER A 109 20.49 1.34 -34.98
N GLY A 110 21.27 0.63 -34.16
CA GLY A 110 22.57 1.05 -33.65
C GLY A 110 22.54 1.37 -32.16
N ARG A 111 23.74 1.61 -31.59
CA ARG A 111 23.93 1.92 -30.18
C ARG A 111 23.37 3.30 -29.84
N VAL A 112 22.52 3.38 -28.80
CA VAL A 112 21.99 4.62 -28.24
C VAL A 112 22.57 4.82 -26.85
N THR A 113 23.13 5.99 -26.58
CA THR A 113 23.71 6.35 -25.28
C THR A 113 22.84 7.38 -24.59
N VAL A 114 22.43 7.09 -23.35
CA VAL A 114 21.60 7.96 -22.52
C VAL A 114 22.37 8.32 -21.24
N PRO A 115 22.56 9.60 -20.90
CA PRO A 115 23.18 10.00 -19.64
C PRO A 115 22.34 9.61 -18.43
N VAL A 116 22.99 9.39 -17.28
CA VAL A 116 22.33 9.23 -15.98
C VAL A 116 22.10 10.62 -15.38
N SER A 117 20.89 10.91 -14.90
CA SER A 117 20.54 12.16 -14.20
C SER A 117 20.53 12.01 -12.68
N GLY A 118 20.34 10.80 -12.17
CA GLY A 118 20.19 10.52 -10.74
C GLY A 118 20.50 9.06 -10.41
N TYR A 119 20.69 8.79 -9.12
CA TYR A 119 20.86 7.43 -8.63
C TYR A 119 20.40 7.33 -7.17
N ALA A 120 19.99 6.13 -6.79
CA ALA A 120 19.71 5.75 -5.42
C ALA A 120 20.48 4.45 -5.13
N ASN A 121 21.46 4.51 -4.23
CA ASN A 121 22.13 3.31 -3.70
C ASN A 121 21.33 2.77 -2.52
N HIS A 122 21.31 1.44 -2.34
CA HIS A 122 20.69 0.87 -1.16
C HIS A 122 21.40 1.39 0.11
N PRO A 123 20.68 1.89 1.12
CA PRO A 123 21.31 2.52 2.30
C PRO A 123 22.09 1.53 3.17
N GLY A 124 21.80 0.24 3.06
CA GLY A 124 22.54 -0.83 3.70
C GLY A 124 23.75 -1.34 2.92
N TYR A 125 24.07 -0.73 1.76
CA TYR A 125 25.20 -1.15 0.93
C TYR A 125 26.51 -1.09 1.72
N ASP A 126 27.18 -2.23 1.84
CA ASP A 126 28.51 -2.36 2.42
C ASP A 126 29.41 -3.10 1.44
N LEU A 127 30.28 -2.31 0.81
CA LEU A 127 31.27 -2.74 -0.15
C LEU A 127 32.22 -3.83 0.38
N ILE A 128 32.59 -3.79 1.67
CA ILE A 128 33.61 -4.70 2.21
C ILE A 128 33.06 -6.13 2.29
N ASN A 129 31.76 -6.25 2.57
CA ASN A 129 31.10 -7.52 2.79
C ASN A 129 30.14 -7.88 1.64
N SER A 130 30.12 -7.08 0.57
CA SER A 130 29.17 -7.19 -0.56
C SER A 130 27.71 -7.30 -0.11
N ILE A 131 27.37 -6.60 0.97
CA ILE A 131 26.01 -6.59 1.52
C ILE A 131 25.21 -5.53 0.76
N ASP A 132 23.97 -5.87 0.43
CA ASP A 132 22.99 -4.96 -0.16
C ASP A 132 23.48 -4.23 -1.42
N ASP A 133 24.23 -4.95 -2.25
CA ASP A 133 24.86 -4.43 -3.45
C ASP A 133 23.84 -4.24 -4.58
N LEU A 134 23.15 -3.11 -4.52
CA LEU A 134 22.05 -2.74 -5.41
C LEU A 134 21.89 -1.23 -5.53
N THR A 135 21.71 -0.75 -6.76
CA THR A 135 21.47 0.65 -7.09
C THR A 135 20.43 0.77 -8.20
N VAL A 136 19.58 1.79 -8.10
CA VAL A 136 18.70 2.23 -9.17
C VAL A 136 19.25 3.52 -9.77
N LEU A 137 19.39 3.57 -11.09
CA LEU A 137 19.84 4.75 -11.83
C LEU A 137 18.64 5.39 -12.54
N GLU A 138 18.58 6.71 -12.54
CA GLU A 138 17.62 7.51 -13.29
C GLU A 138 18.25 8.04 -14.59
N LEU A 139 17.57 7.87 -15.71
CA LEU A 139 18.00 8.33 -17.02
C LEU A 139 17.63 9.80 -17.25
N ALA A 140 18.54 10.58 -17.83
CA ALA A 140 18.32 11.99 -18.15
C ALA A 140 17.26 12.24 -19.24
N SER A 141 16.88 11.18 -19.96
CA SER A 141 15.74 11.17 -20.87
C SER A 141 15.17 9.75 -20.96
N PRO A 142 13.88 9.57 -21.34
CA PRO A 142 13.30 8.24 -21.46
C PRO A 142 14.11 7.30 -22.35
N ALA A 143 14.19 6.03 -21.95
CA ALA A 143 14.84 4.98 -22.69
C ALA A 143 14.22 4.79 -24.07
N PRO A 144 15.00 4.38 -25.09
CA PRO A 144 14.48 4.13 -26.43
C PRO A 144 13.25 3.21 -26.41
N ALA A 145 12.18 3.59 -27.12
CA ALA A 145 10.94 2.81 -27.15
C ALA A 145 11.12 1.37 -27.67
N ALA A 146 12.19 1.11 -28.44
CA ALA A 146 12.53 -0.21 -28.96
C ALA A 146 13.15 -1.16 -27.92
N ALA A 147 13.66 -0.65 -26.80
CA ALA A 147 14.21 -1.48 -25.73
C ALA A 147 13.06 -2.04 -24.85
N PRO A 148 12.96 -3.34 -24.62
CA PRO A 148 11.97 -3.89 -23.68
C PRO A 148 12.23 -3.42 -22.26
N ARG A 149 11.15 -3.20 -21.51
CA ARG A 149 11.16 -2.98 -20.06
C ARG A 149 10.81 -4.30 -19.40
N TYR A 150 11.54 -4.68 -18.35
CA TYR A 150 11.31 -5.96 -17.69
C TYR A 150 10.67 -5.76 -16.32
N GLY A 151 9.64 -6.56 -16.04
CA GLY A 151 9.07 -6.64 -14.71
C GLY A 151 10.03 -7.30 -13.71
N LEU A 152 9.90 -6.92 -12.44
CA LEU A 152 10.65 -7.51 -11.34
C LEU A 152 10.00 -8.80 -10.86
N TYR A 153 10.81 -9.74 -10.39
CA TYR A 153 10.31 -10.96 -9.76
C TYR A 153 9.85 -10.66 -8.33
N THR A 154 8.63 -11.06 -7.99
CA THR A 154 8.02 -10.78 -6.67
C THR A 154 7.78 -12.03 -5.82
N GLY A 155 8.03 -13.21 -6.38
CA GLY A 155 7.92 -14.48 -5.67
C GLY A 155 9.10 -14.73 -4.72
N ALA A 156 9.12 -15.92 -4.12
CA ALA A 156 10.17 -16.35 -3.19
C ALA A 156 10.67 -17.79 -3.46
N ASP A 157 10.31 -18.35 -4.61
CA ASP A 157 10.55 -19.70 -5.12
C ASP A 157 11.62 -19.70 -6.24
N GLU A 158 12.64 -18.85 -6.13
CA GLU A 158 13.72 -18.73 -7.14
C GLU A 158 14.58 -20.01 -7.22
N ILE A 159 14.75 -20.73 -6.10
CA ILE A 159 15.59 -21.92 -6.02
C ILE A 159 15.04 -23.05 -6.92
N GLY A 160 15.91 -23.62 -7.74
CA GLY A 160 15.64 -24.66 -8.73
C GLY A 160 15.17 -24.12 -10.08
N LYS A 161 14.92 -22.81 -10.23
CA LYS A 161 14.49 -22.22 -11.50
C LYS A 161 15.66 -21.98 -12.42
N THR A 162 15.44 -22.23 -13.72
CA THR A 162 16.37 -21.85 -14.78
C THR A 162 16.47 -20.33 -14.88
N VAL A 163 17.69 -19.85 -14.92
CA VAL A 163 18.10 -18.45 -15.03
C VAL A 163 18.58 -18.19 -16.46
N ILE A 164 18.16 -17.08 -17.04
CA ILE A 164 18.89 -16.46 -18.16
C ILE A 164 19.71 -15.32 -17.57
N ALA A 165 21.03 -15.48 -17.53
CA ALA A 165 21.95 -14.42 -17.13
C ALA A 165 22.45 -13.71 -18.38
N ALA A 166 22.53 -12.38 -18.32
CA ALA A 166 23.00 -11.58 -19.44
C ALA A 166 23.86 -10.41 -18.97
N GLY A 167 24.88 -10.07 -19.76
CA GLY A 167 25.82 -9.03 -19.39
C GLY A 167 26.83 -8.67 -20.46
N TYR A 168 27.58 -7.65 -20.11
CA TYR A 168 28.71 -7.07 -20.84
C TYR A 168 29.96 -7.20 -19.96
N GLY A 169 30.33 -8.39 -19.48
CA GLY A 169 31.51 -8.63 -18.62
C GLY A 169 32.83 -9.07 -19.26
N GLU A 170 33.50 -10.07 -18.71
CA GLU A 170 34.73 -10.63 -19.28
C GLU A 170 34.40 -11.96 -19.93
N THR A 171 34.83 -12.14 -21.18
CA THR A 171 34.53 -13.36 -21.92
C THR A 171 35.70 -14.30 -21.84
N GLY A 172 35.39 -15.57 -21.97
CA GLY A 172 36.35 -16.63 -21.79
C GLY A 172 35.68 -17.99 -21.95
N HIS A 173 36.35 -18.99 -21.40
CA HIS A 173 35.98 -20.37 -21.55
C HIS A 173 36.00 -21.08 -20.19
N GLY A 174 35.03 -21.95 -19.94
CA GLY A 174 34.88 -22.66 -18.67
C GLY A 174 36.15 -23.28 -18.07
N PRO A 175 37.07 -23.92 -18.83
CA PRO A 175 38.33 -24.43 -18.28
C PRO A 175 39.34 -23.39 -17.77
N THR A 176 39.20 -22.11 -18.11
CA THR A 176 40.20 -21.06 -17.84
C THR A 176 39.62 -19.77 -17.28
N GLY A 177 38.29 -19.70 -17.12
CA GLY A 177 37.56 -18.49 -16.74
C GLY A 177 37.64 -17.37 -17.77
N GLY A 178 37.43 -16.14 -17.30
CA GLY A 178 37.54 -14.91 -18.08
C GLY A 178 38.96 -14.64 -18.57
N THR A 179 39.10 -14.34 -19.88
CA THR A 179 40.41 -14.15 -20.52
C THR A 179 40.59 -12.79 -21.15
N HIS A 180 39.51 -12.16 -21.63
CA HIS A 180 39.56 -10.86 -22.31
C HIS A 180 38.17 -10.21 -22.36
N THR A 181 38.14 -8.99 -22.88
CA THR A 181 36.93 -8.16 -23.02
C THR A 181 36.80 -7.79 -24.52
N ASP A 182 35.61 -7.91 -25.13
CA ASP A 182 35.39 -7.61 -26.57
C ASP A 182 34.19 -6.72 -27.00
N GLY A 183 33.20 -6.49 -26.14
CA GLY A 183 32.13 -5.49 -26.34
C GLY A 183 30.74 -6.04 -26.35
N ALA A 184 30.68 -7.35 -26.51
CA ALA A 184 29.49 -8.02 -26.93
C ALA A 184 28.64 -8.38 -25.73
N LYS A 185 27.36 -7.99 -25.80
CA LYS A 185 26.34 -8.56 -24.92
C LYS A 185 26.32 -10.07 -25.11
N ARG A 186 26.41 -10.81 -24.01
CA ARG A 186 26.26 -12.27 -24.00
C ARG A 186 25.15 -12.69 -23.07
N ALA A 187 24.57 -13.84 -23.34
CA ALA A 187 23.61 -14.46 -22.46
C ALA A 187 23.73 -15.98 -22.48
N GLY A 188 23.42 -16.60 -21.35
CA GLY A 188 23.39 -18.05 -21.20
C GLY A 188 22.45 -18.48 -20.10
N LEU A 189 22.38 -19.79 -19.92
CA LEU A 189 21.56 -20.42 -18.91
C LEU A 189 22.38 -20.71 -17.66
N ASN A 190 21.70 -20.67 -16.53
CA ASN A 190 22.14 -21.28 -15.30
C ASN A 190 20.89 -21.70 -14.50
N ARG A 191 21.02 -22.14 -13.26
CA ARG A 191 19.89 -22.39 -12.36
C ARG A 191 20.24 -21.80 -10.99
N TYR A 192 19.26 -21.42 -10.18
CA TYR A 192 19.58 -20.98 -8.81
C TYR A 192 19.55 -22.16 -7.85
N GLU A 193 20.69 -22.58 -7.31
CA GLU A 193 20.80 -23.75 -6.43
C GLU A 193 20.73 -23.38 -4.95
N ALA A 194 21.07 -22.14 -4.59
CA ALA A 194 21.15 -21.74 -3.18
C ALA A 194 20.77 -20.28 -2.92
N THR A 195 20.35 -20.01 -1.68
CA THR A 195 20.33 -18.66 -1.15
C THR A 195 21.64 -18.32 -0.43
N GLY A 196 21.94 -17.03 -0.32
CA GLY A 196 23.07 -16.54 0.46
C GLY A 196 23.06 -17.01 1.90
N GLU A 197 21.89 -17.14 2.52
CA GLU A 197 21.76 -17.66 3.90
C GLU A 197 22.18 -19.12 4.01
N GLN A 198 21.80 -19.95 3.04
CA GLN A 198 22.20 -21.36 2.99
C GLN A 198 23.72 -21.49 2.84
N LEU A 199 24.31 -20.70 1.95
CA LEU A 199 25.76 -20.69 1.76
C LEU A 199 26.51 -20.08 2.94
N ALA A 200 26.01 -19.01 3.55
CA ALA A 200 26.63 -18.38 4.72
C ALA A 200 26.65 -19.32 5.94
N ALA A 201 25.66 -20.20 6.08
CA ALA A 201 25.63 -21.22 7.12
C ALA A 201 26.76 -22.27 6.95
N LEU A 202 27.25 -22.46 5.73
CA LEU A 202 28.23 -23.48 5.38
C LEU A 202 29.65 -22.90 5.20
N PHE A 203 29.77 -21.71 4.61
CA PHE A 203 31.04 -21.22 4.04
C PHE A 203 31.37 -19.73 4.30
N HIS A 204 30.73 -19.09 5.29
CA HIS A 204 30.94 -17.70 5.76
C HIS A 204 32.16 -16.92 5.19
N PRO A 205 32.03 -15.68 4.68
CA PRO A 205 30.82 -14.84 4.60
C PRO A 205 30.27 -14.72 3.16
N ILE A 206 28.99 -15.06 2.97
CA ILE A 206 28.20 -14.60 1.81
C ILE A 206 27.10 -13.70 2.35
N ALA A 207 26.84 -12.59 1.68
CA ALA A 207 25.82 -11.64 2.10
C ALA A 207 24.42 -12.29 2.10
N PRO A 208 23.60 -12.04 3.14
CA PRO A 208 22.20 -12.45 3.15
C PRO A 208 21.42 -11.76 2.02
N ARG A 209 20.24 -12.27 1.68
CA ARG A 209 19.37 -11.77 0.60
C ARG A 209 20.03 -11.81 -0.78
N THR A 210 20.81 -12.85 -1.00
CA THR A 210 21.41 -13.17 -2.30
C THR A 210 20.94 -14.53 -2.79
N LEU A 211 21.08 -14.75 -4.08
CA LEU A 211 20.89 -16.04 -4.75
C LEU A 211 22.22 -16.43 -5.37
N ALA A 212 22.48 -17.73 -5.47
CA ALA A 212 23.73 -18.21 -6.02
C ALA A 212 23.48 -19.34 -7.00
N PHE A 213 24.37 -19.39 -7.98
CA PHE A 213 24.44 -20.44 -8.97
C PHE A 213 25.87 -20.87 -9.25
N ASP A 214 26.13 -22.13 -9.57
CA ASP A 214 27.46 -22.59 -9.98
C ASP A 214 27.61 -22.70 -11.50
N PHE A 215 28.84 -22.82 -11.97
CA PHE A 215 29.14 -22.96 -13.38
C PHE A 215 29.69 -24.35 -13.69
N ASP A 216 28.89 -25.20 -14.31
CA ASP A 216 29.21 -26.61 -14.52
C ASP A 216 29.93 -26.90 -15.84
N SER A 217 30.77 -27.93 -15.81
CA SER A 217 31.38 -28.54 -17.00
C SER A 217 30.55 -29.69 -17.59
N GLY A 218 29.39 -29.99 -17.00
CA GLY A 218 28.65 -31.23 -17.22
C GLY A 218 29.22 -32.46 -16.50
N GLN A 219 30.24 -32.28 -15.64
CA GLN A 219 30.84 -33.36 -14.85
C GLN A 219 30.65 -33.11 -13.36
N ALA A 220 30.32 -34.16 -12.61
CA ALA A 220 30.20 -34.11 -11.14
C ALA A 220 31.50 -33.69 -10.41
N ALA A 221 32.63 -33.62 -11.12
CA ALA A 221 33.89 -33.10 -10.59
C ALA A 221 33.89 -31.57 -10.45
N ASN A 222 33.05 -30.87 -11.23
CA ASN A 222 32.93 -29.42 -11.26
C ASN A 222 31.56 -28.93 -10.80
N ASP A 223 30.77 -29.81 -10.18
CA ASP A 223 29.46 -29.52 -9.61
C ASP A 223 29.65 -29.06 -8.15
N PHE A 224 29.63 -27.75 -7.94
CA PHE A 224 29.73 -27.16 -6.62
C PHE A 224 28.44 -27.35 -5.83
N SER A 225 27.29 -27.25 -6.51
CA SER A 225 25.96 -27.37 -5.91
C SER A 225 25.71 -28.74 -5.25
N ALA A 226 26.39 -29.80 -5.70
CA ALA A 226 26.40 -31.10 -5.03
C ALA A 226 26.88 -31.03 -3.58
N GLN A 227 27.82 -30.13 -3.27
CA GLN A 227 28.36 -29.96 -1.91
C GLN A 227 27.32 -29.42 -0.92
N ILE A 228 26.27 -28.77 -1.44
CA ILE A 228 25.18 -28.17 -0.67
C ILE A 228 23.85 -28.92 -0.84
N GLY A 229 23.90 -30.11 -1.45
CA GLY A 229 22.75 -31.00 -1.62
C GLY A 229 21.82 -30.61 -2.77
N ALA A 230 22.32 -29.83 -3.73
CA ALA A 230 21.57 -29.31 -4.88
C ALA A 230 22.16 -29.77 -6.23
N ALA A 231 22.83 -30.93 -6.25
CA ALA A 231 23.57 -31.45 -7.40
C ALA A 231 22.86 -31.26 -8.75
N ASP A 232 23.53 -30.59 -9.66
CA ASP A 232 23.15 -30.32 -11.03
C ASP A 232 24.40 -30.42 -11.92
N LEU A 233 24.23 -30.73 -13.20
CA LEU A 233 25.36 -30.75 -14.16
C LEU A 233 25.24 -29.61 -15.17
N GLY A 234 24.43 -28.62 -14.80
CA GLY A 234 24.05 -27.44 -15.54
C GLY A 234 23.48 -27.67 -16.94
N PHE A 235 23.79 -26.77 -17.86
CA PHE A 235 23.13 -26.63 -19.18
C PHE A 235 24.04 -26.98 -20.35
N GLY A 236 25.18 -27.61 -20.08
CA GLY A 236 26.14 -28.04 -21.09
C GLY A 236 26.68 -26.83 -21.87
N ALA A 237 26.52 -26.84 -23.20
CA ALA A 237 27.01 -25.75 -24.03
C ALA A 237 26.30 -24.41 -23.73
N ASP A 238 25.04 -24.45 -23.30
CA ASP A 238 24.26 -23.23 -23.06
C ASP A 238 24.57 -22.55 -21.72
N GLU A 239 25.39 -23.19 -20.89
CA GLU A 239 25.71 -22.72 -19.56
C GLU A 239 26.79 -21.64 -19.54
N ILE A 240 26.66 -20.71 -18.60
CA ILE A 240 27.60 -19.61 -18.44
C ILE A 240 28.04 -19.41 -17.00
N GLY A 241 29.27 -18.93 -16.85
CA GLY A 241 29.81 -18.32 -15.65
C GLY A 241 29.84 -16.81 -15.78
N LEU A 242 29.91 -16.10 -14.66
CA LEU A 242 30.08 -14.63 -14.69
C LEU A 242 31.55 -14.26 -14.83
N GLY A 243 31.83 -13.14 -15.51
CA GLY A 243 33.13 -12.49 -15.59
C GLY A 243 33.11 -11.06 -15.07
N GLY A 244 34.29 -10.43 -14.95
CA GLY A 244 34.40 -9.03 -14.56
C GLY A 244 33.62 -8.08 -15.50
N GLY A 245 32.68 -7.29 -14.95
CA GLY A 245 31.82 -6.38 -15.72
C GLY A 245 30.41 -6.93 -16.03
N ASP A 246 30.15 -8.21 -15.75
CA ASP A 246 28.77 -8.72 -15.68
C ASP A 246 28.03 -8.22 -14.43
N SER A 247 28.79 -7.64 -13.49
CA SER A 247 28.28 -6.92 -12.33
C SER A 247 27.17 -5.96 -12.71
N GLY A 248 26.04 -6.06 -12.00
CA GLY A 248 24.82 -5.31 -12.25
C GLY A 248 23.91 -5.87 -13.33
N GLY A 249 24.38 -6.87 -14.09
CA GLY A 249 23.60 -7.56 -15.12
C GLY A 249 22.44 -8.35 -14.50
N PRO A 250 21.33 -8.50 -15.24
CA PRO A 250 20.17 -9.23 -14.77
C PRO A 250 20.36 -10.75 -14.82
N SER A 251 19.72 -11.41 -13.87
CA SER A 251 19.36 -12.82 -13.92
C SER A 251 17.84 -12.93 -14.01
N PHE A 252 17.34 -13.47 -15.13
CA PHE A 252 15.90 -13.62 -15.40
C PHE A 252 15.41 -15.02 -15.08
N ILE A 253 14.25 -15.15 -14.45
CA ILE A 253 13.53 -16.43 -14.29
C ILE A 253 12.09 -16.28 -14.78
N GLN A 254 11.44 -17.40 -15.08
CA GLN A 254 10.01 -17.40 -15.38
C GLN A 254 9.17 -17.36 -14.08
N ASP A 255 8.17 -16.49 -14.07
CA ASP A 255 7.10 -16.51 -13.08
C ASP A 255 6.11 -17.66 -13.35
N THR A 256 5.09 -17.79 -12.51
CA THR A 256 4.08 -18.85 -12.63
C THR A 256 3.21 -18.73 -13.89
N LEU A 257 3.25 -17.57 -14.56
CA LEU A 257 2.57 -17.32 -15.83
C LEU A 257 3.49 -17.59 -17.04
N GLY A 258 4.75 -17.96 -16.80
CA GLY A 258 5.75 -18.23 -17.85
C GLY A 258 6.44 -16.97 -18.38
N GLU A 259 6.22 -15.81 -17.75
CA GLU A 259 6.84 -14.54 -18.16
C GLU A 259 8.21 -14.39 -17.50
N TYR A 260 9.20 -13.92 -18.26
CA TYR A 260 10.53 -13.64 -17.72
C TYR A 260 10.51 -12.37 -16.86
N ARG A 261 11.04 -12.49 -15.64
CA ARG A 261 11.16 -11.42 -14.65
C ARG A 261 12.59 -11.34 -14.13
N VAL A 262 13.05 -10.13 -13.80
CA VAL A 262 14.35 -9.93 -13.16
C VAL A 262 14.30 -10.44 -11.72
N ALA A 263 15.00 -11.53 -11.42
CA ALA A 263 15.06 -12.12 -10.08
C ALA A 263 16.38 -11.86 -9.35
N GLY A 264 17.45 -11.62 -10.10
CA GLY A 264 18.75 -11.30 -9.55
C GLY A 264 19.44 -10.16 -10.27
N VAL A 265 20.29 -9.46 -9.53
CA VAL A 265 21.31 -8.53 -10.04
C VAL A 265 22.67 -9.12 -9.72
N ASN A 266 23.48 -9.42 -10.73
CA ASN A 266 24.76 -10.12 -10.58
C ASN A 266 25.77 -9.26 -9.82
N VAL A 267 26.45 -9.80 -8.81
CA VAL A 267 27.32 -8.99 -7.93
C VAL A 267 28.74 -9.52 -7.77
N LEU A 268 28.94 -10.83 -7.68
CA LEU A 268 30.28 -11.39 -7.51
C LEU A 268 30.39 -12.83 -7.99
N ILE A 269 31.63 -13.26 -8.20
CA ILE A 269 32.05 -14.65 -8.37
C ILE A 269 32.62 -15.12 -7.03
N TYR A 270 32.38 -16.36 -6.66
CA TYR A 270 32.68 -16.90 -5.36
C TYR A 270 33.25 -18.32 -5.43
N HIS A 271 34.39 -18.51 -4.77
CA HIS A 271 34.96 -19.82 -4.48
C HIS A 271 35.15 -19.96 -2.96
N PRO A 272 34.46 -20.88 -2.27
CA PRO A 272 34.53 -20.98 -0.81
C PRO A 272 35.85 -21.56 -0.31
N PRO A 273 36.54 -20.89 0.63
CA PRO A 273 37.82 -21.36 1.16
C PRO A 273 37.70 -22.73 1.87
N GLY A 274 38.62 -23.65 1.56
CA GLY A 274 38.76 -24.91 2.29
C GLY A 274 37.75 -26.01 1.92
N THR A 275 37.00 -25.84 0.82
CA THR A 275 36.18 -26.89 0.20
C THR A 275 37.02 -27.78 -0.72
N PRO A 276 36.61 -29.03 -0.98
CA PRO A 276 37.21 -29.80 -2.09
C PRO A 276 37.03 -29.01 -3.39
N SER A 277 38.15 -28.70 -4.06
CA SER A 277 38.15 -27.92 -5.30
C SER A 277 37.28 -28.58 -6.37
N THR A 278 36.10 -28.02 -6.61
CA THR A 278 35.31 -28.23 -7.83
C THR A 278 35.81 -27.36 -8.96
N ASP A 279 36.51 -26.28 -8.61
CA ASP A 279 37.24 -25.42 -9.52
C ASP A 279 38.23 -26.24 -10.37
N VAL A 280 38.09 -26.07 -11.69
CA VAL A 280 38.83 -26.78 -12.73
C VAL A 280 40.27 -26.29 -12.90
N ASP A 281 40.58 -25.02 -12.60
CA ASP A 281 41.85 -24.40 -12.96
C ASP A 281 42.73 -24.00 -11.77
N SER A 282 42.19 -23.76 -10.57
CA SER A 282 42.89 -23.81 -9.27
C SER A 282 42.08 -23.17 -8.14
N PRO A 283 41.97 -23.79 -6.94
CA PRO A 283 41.17 -23.32 -5.78
C PRO A 283 41.61 -21.99 -5.12
N ALA A 284 42.52 -21.25 -5.75
CA ALA A 284 43.05 -19.97 -5.29
C ALA A 284 42.83 -18.84 -6.31
N LEU A 285 42.25 -19.12 -7.47
CA LEU A 285 41.81 -18.14 -8.44
C LEU A 285 40.28 -18.09 -8.41
N THR A 286 39.71 -16.92 -8.68
CA THR A 286 38.26 -16.75 -8.80
C THR A 286 38.05 -15.93 -10.05
N ASN A 287 37.83 -16.63 -11.16
CA ASN A 287 37.86 -16.07 -12.51
C ASN A 287 36.65 -16.47 -13.37
N GLY A 288 35.65 -17.12 -12.77
CA GLY A 288 34.45 -17.61 -13.46
C GLY A 288 34.70 -18.89 -14.25
N SER A 289 35.69 -19.70 -13.86
CA SER A 289 35.91 -21.03 -14.43
C SER A 289 34.90 -22.07 -13.89
N TRP A 290 34.87 -23.26 -14.49
CA TRP A 290 33.97 -24.32 -14.07
C TRP A 290 34.23 -24.74 -12.61
N GLY A 291 33.14 -24.91 -11.86
CA GLY A 291 33.13 -25.28 -10.46
C GLY A 291 33.27 -24.11 -9.49
N GLU A 292 33.26 -22.88 -9.99
CA GLU A 292 33.04 -21.67 -9.20
C GLU A 292 31.56 -21.31 -9.13
N MET A 293 31.18 -20.52 -8.11
CA MET A 293 29.84 -19.95 -7.99
C MET A 293 29.79 -18.51 -8.44
N ALA A 294 28.62 -18.06 -8.84
CA ALA A 294 28.23 -16.68 -8.98
C ALA A 294 27.13 -16.35 -7.98
N VAL A 295 27.07 -15.08 -7.58
CA VAL A 295 26.09 -14.58 -6.61
C VAL A 295 25.39 -13.37 -7.22
N SER A 296 24.07 -13.34 -7.06
CA SER A 296 23.19 -12.22 -7.42
C SER A 296 22.50 -11.66 -6.19
N THR A 297 22.37 -10.34 -6.08
CA THR A 297 21.43 -9.70 -5.15
C THR A 297 20.01 -10.11 -5.51
N ARG A 298 19.25 -10.63 -4.54
CA ARG A 298 17.89 -11.18 -4.75
C ARG A 298 16.85 -10.06 -4.89
N VAL A 299 16.39 -9.76 -6.10
CA VAL A 299 15.49 -8.62 -6.40
C VAL A 299 14.23 -8.60 -5.54
N SER A 300 13.59 -9.75 -5.32
CA SER A 300 12.37 -9.87 -4.50
C SER A 300 12.55 -9.37 -3.06
N SER A 301 13.79 -9.39 -2.55
CA SER A 301 14.14 -8.90 -1.21
C SER A 301 14.41 -7.40 -1.12
N TYR A 302 14.40 -6.69 -2.26
CA TYR A 302 14.70 -5.26 -2.36
C TYR A 302 13.61 -4.46 -3.06
N LEU A 303 12.46 -5.07 -3.41
CA LEU A 303 11.34 -4.38 -4.05
C LEU A 303 10.94 -3.06 -3.37
N PRO A 304 10.87 -2.94 -2.02
CA PRO A 304 10.53 -1.66 -1.39
C PRO A 304 11.53 -0.54 -1.71
N PHE A 305 12.82 -0.88 -1.72
CA PHE A 305 13.87 0.07 -2.07
C PHE A 305 13.82 0.43 -3.56
N ILE A 306 13.66 -0.56 -4.44
CA ILE A 306 13.60 -0.34 -5.89
C ILE A 306 12.41 0.57 -6.23
N ASN A 307 11.23 0.27 -5.67
CA ASN A 307 10.03 1.09 -5.87
C ASN A 307 10.21 2.53 -5.36
N ALA A 308 10.77 2.69 -4.15
CA ALA A 308 11.08 4.01 -3.58
C ALA A 308 12.02 4.82 -4.47
N ALA A 309 13.03 4.16 -5.02
CA ALA A 309 13.98 4.80 -5.93
C ALA A 309 13.38 5.17 -7.29
N GLN A 310 12.31 4.50 -7.73
CA GLN A 310 11.55 4.87 -8.94
C GLN A 310 10.61 6.09 -8.73
N GLY A 311 10.70 6.76 -7.58
CA GLY A 311 9.78 7.84 -7.19
C GLY A 311 8.45 7.33 -6.64
N GLY A 312 8.33 6.03 -6.38
CA GLY A 312 7.18 5.43 -5.71
C GLY A 312 7.45 5.24 -4.23
N ASP A 313 7.07 6.19 -3.38
CA ASP A 313 7.04 5.96 -1.93
C ASP A 313 6.21 4.70 -1.61
N VAL A 314 6.90 3.62 -1.25
CA VAL A 314 6.28 2.41 -0.68
C VAL A 314 7.01 2.05 0.61
N THR A 315 6.65 2.76 1.68
CA THR A 315 6.96 2.31 3.04
C THR A 315 6.01 1.18 3.42
N ARG A 316 6.57 -0.05 3.43
CA ARG A 316 6.11 -1.32 4.04
C ARG A 316 4.68 -1.39 4.61
N ILE A 317 3.90 -2.28 3.99
CA ILE A 317 2.93 -3.15 4.68
C ILE A 317 3.71 -4.00 5.68
N ARG A 318 3.52 -3.76 6.99
CA ARG A 318 4.01 -4.70 8.03
C ARG A 318 3.13 -5.94 8.03
N ARG A 319 3.73 -7.09 7.72
CA ARG A 319 3.21 -8.40 8.16
C ARG A 319 3.26 -8.44 9.69
N LEU A 320 2.10 -8.55 10.32
CA LEU A 320 1.98 -9.13 11.66
C LEU A 320 1.59 -10.59 11.48
N ASP A 321 2.54 -11.45 11.81
CA ASP A 321 2.48 -12.87 12.17
C ASP A 321 1.46 -13.77 11.44
N ASP A 322 2.02 -14.71 10.67
CA ASP A 322 1.58 -16.10 10.56
C ASP A 322 0.14 -16.37 10.06
N GLY A 323 -0.18 -15.89 8.86
CA GLY A 323 -1.38 -16.32 8.14
C GLY A 323 -1.53 -15.65 6.78
N LEU A 324 -1.18 -16.37 5.72
CA LEU A 324 -1.34 -15.94 4.32
C LEU A 324 -2.77 -15.48 3.99
N SER A 325 -2.89 -14.36 3.28
CA SER A 325 -3.85 -14.24 2.16
C SER A 325 -3.33 -13.27 1.09
N HIS A 326 -3.00 -13.87 -0.05
CA HIS A 326 -3.02 -13.34 -1.42
C HIS A 326 -3.31 -11.83 -1.64
N VAL A 327 -2.35 -11.10 -2.23
CA VAL A 327 -2.61 -9.87 -2.99
C VAL A 327 -2.71 -10.30 -4.47
N GLU A 328 -3.92 -10.33 -5.05
CA GLU A 328 -4.10 -10.56 -6.48
C GLU A 328 -3.92 -9.24 -7.24
N SER A 329 -2.82 -9.10 -7.98
CA SER A 329 -2.79 -8.21 -9.13
C SER A 329 -3.48 -8.94 -10.30
N GLY A 330 -4.72 -8.55 -10.60
CA GLY A 330 -5.46 -9.13 -11.71
C GLY A 330 -4.77 -8.83 -13.04
N ALA A 331 -4.54 -9.86 -13.85
CA ALA A 331 -4.07 -9.71 -15.21
C ALA A 331 -5.08 -8.89 -16.03
N GLY A 332 -4.74 -7.63 -16.30
CA GLY A 332 -5.57 -6.71 -17.10
C GLY A 332 -5.92 -5.35 -16.46
N GLY A 333 -4.97 -4.70 -15.78
CA GLY A 333 -5.14 -3.30 -15.34
C GLY A 333 -6.14 -3.07 -14.20
N LYS A 334 -6.34 -4.08 -13.34
CA LYS A 334 -7.20 -4.02 -12.15
C LYS A 334 -6.49 -4.74 -11.00
N SER A 335 -5.87 -3.98 -10.08
CA SER A 335 -5.19 -4.55 -8.91
C SER A 335 -6.03 -4.24 -7.68
N VAL A 336 -6.49 -5.23 -6.91
CA VAL A 336 -7.27 -4.97 -5.67
C VAL A 336 -6.45 -5.41 -4.48
N PHE A 337 -6.35 -4.57 -3.44
CA PHE A 337 -5.73 -4.98 -2.17
C PHE A 337 -6.79 -5.68 -1.31
N ARG A 338 -6.80 -7.03 -1.33
CA ARG A 338 -7.69 -7.83 -0.49
C ARG A 338 -7.02 -8.21 0.83
N VAL A 339 -7.73 -7.97 1.92
CA VAL A 339 -7.36 -8.40 3.28
C VAL A 339 -8.45 -9.33 3.77
N GLU A 340 -8.19 -10.64 3.72
CA GLU A 340 -9.18 -11.66 4.03
C GLU A 340 -8.61 -12.69 5.01
N ASN A 341 -9.49 -13.32 5.79
CA ASN A 341 -9.13 -14.48 6.60
C ASN A 341 -9.83 -15.71 6.02
N ALA A 342 -9.05 -16.62 5.43
CA ALA A 342 -9.57 -17.89 4.94
C ALA A 342 -9.99 -18.77 6.13
N SER A 343 -11.29 -18.79 6.43
CA SER A 343 -12.01 -19.67 7.36
C SER A 343 -11.14 -20.40 8.41
N GLY A 344 -10.85 -19.72 9.54
CA GLY A 344 -10.29 -20.34 10.75
C GLY A 344 -8.84 -19.98 11.10
N GLY A 345 -8.21 -19.03 10.37
CA GLY A 345 -6.87 -18.51 10.69
C GLY A 345 -6.86 -17.32 11.66
N ALA A 346 -5.67 -16.86 12.07
CA ALA A 346 -5.48 -15.64 12.84
C ALA A 346 -5.94 -14.40 12.04
N PRO A 347 -6.43 -13.33 12.71
CA PRO A 347 -6.86 -12.10 12.03
C PRO A 347 -5.71 -11.51 11.19
N THR A 348 -5.94 -11.28 9.89
CA THR A 348 -4.97 -10.65 8.98
C THR A 348 -5.08 -9.13 9.06
N SER A 349 -3.93 -8.42 9.11
CA SER A 349 -3.90 -6.95 9.20
C SER A 349 -3.10 -6.28 8.09
N LEU A 350 -3.58 -5.14 7.59
CA LEU A 350 -2.87 -4.21 6.70
C LEU A 350 -2.66 -2.88 7.42
N GLU A 351 -1.41 -2.46 7.58
CA GLU A 351 -1.05 -1.16 8.13
C GLU A 351 -0.51 -0.24 7.01
N LEU A 352 -1.11 0.94 6.87
CA LEU A 352 -0.70 2.00 5.96
C LEU A 352 -0.21 3.19 6.77
N ALA A 353 1.10 3.45 6.67
CA ALA A 353 1.80 4.53 7.35
C ALA A 353 1.84 5.81 6.50
N PRO A 354 2.19 6.98 7.07
CA PRO A 354 2.40 8.21 6.30
C PRO A 354 3.26 8.01 5.04
N GLY A 355 2.77 8.51 3.89
CA GLY A 355 3.41 8.36 2.58
C GLY A 355 3.11 7.05 1.85
N ALA A 356 2.55 6.03 2.50
CA ALA A 356 2.13 4.81 1.82
C ALA A 356 0.92 5.06 0.92
N VAL A 357 0.89 4.47 -0.28
CA VAL A 357 -0.25 4.56 -1.20
C VAL A 357 -0.74 3.16 -1.58
N ALA A 358 -2.00 2.86 -1.29
CA ALA A 358 -2.71 1.70 -1.82
C ALA A 358 -3.61 2.15 -2.97
N ASP A 359 -3.12 2.08 -4.22
CA ASP A 359 -3.87 2.47 -5.42
C ASP A 359 -4.25 1.24 -6.26
N SER A 360 -5.55 0.99 -6.35
CA SER A 360 -6.11 -0.13 -7.11
C SER A 360 -6.44 0.20 -8.57
N GLY A 361 -6.34 1.48 -8.94
CA GLY A 361 -6.83 1.99 -10.22
C GLY A 361 -8.32 2.35 -10.18
N ARG A 362 -8.90 2.54 -11.36
CA ARG A 362 -10.17 3.28 -11.52
C ARG A 362 -11.45 2.46 -11.42
N TRP A 363 -11.35 1.13 -11.42
CA TRP A 363 -12.50 0.24 -11.64
C TRP A 363 -12.68 -0.81 -10.55
N THR A 364 -11.96 -0.64 -9.44
CA THR A 364 -11.91 -1.59 -8.33
C THR A 364 -11.77 -0.84 -7.02
N PRO A 365 -12.22 -1.41 -5.90
CA PRO A 365 -11.93 -0.83 -4.60
C PRO A 365 -10.43 -0.77 -4.34
N GLY A 366 -9.98 0.30 -3.68
CA GLY A 366 -8.61 0.49 -3.20
C GLY A 366 -8.21 -0.65 -2.29
N VAL A 367 -8.99 -0.87 -1.23
CA VAL A 367 -8.82 -2.00 -0.31
C VAL A 367 -10.16 -2.68 -0.08
N GLU A 368 -10.19 -4.01 -0.19
CA GLU A 368 -11.33 -4.84 0.22
C GLU A 368 -10.96 -5.61 1.50
N VAL A 369 -11.82 -5.53 2.51
CA VAL A 369 -11.64 -6.19 3.81
C VAL A 369 -12.82 -7.12 4.07
N SER A 370 -12.53 -8.37 4.36
CA SER A 370 -13.56 -9.37 4.68
C SER A 370 -13.11 -10.32 5.79
N GLY A 371 -14.07 -10.99 6.43
CA GLY A 371 -13.78 -11.84 7.60
C GLY A 371 -13.32 -11.01 8.80
N SER A 372 -12.66 -11.60 9.80
CA SER A 372 -12.19 -10.90 11.01
C SER A 372 -10.86 -10.16 10.81
N SER A 373 -10.68 -9.51 9.66
CA SER A 373 -9.45 -8.85 9.24
C SER A 373 -9.44 -7.35 9.57
N LEU A 374 -8.26 -6.75 9.67
CA LEU A 374 -8.05 -5.38 10.12
C LEU A 374 -7.29 -4.54 9.09
N VAL A 375 -7.71 -3.30 8.87
CA VAL A 375 -6.91 -2.27 8.19
C VAL A 375 -6.68 -1.12 9.15
N GLN A 376 -5.43 -0.66 9.27
CA GLN A 376 -5.04 0.50 10.06
C GLN A 376 -4.39 1.54 9.13
N LEU A 377 -4.97 2.74 9.08
CA LEU A 377 -4.46 3.90 8.34
C LEU A 377 -4.00 4.94 9.36
N THR A 378 -2.69 4.97 9.63
CA THR A 378 -2.06 5.95 10.54
C THR A 378 -1.47 7.15 9.81
N GLY A 379 -1.69 7.20 8.48
CA GLY A 379 -1.26 8.17 7.49
C GLY A 379 -1.28 7.54 6.10
N GLY A 380 -0.88 8.27 5.06
CA GLY A 380 -0.84 7.73 3.69
C GLY A 380 -2.18 7.85 2.96
N SER A 381 -2.33 7.20 1.81
CA SER A 381 -3.57 7.27 1.03
C SER A 381 -4.03 5.95 0.46
N VAL A 382 -5.35 5.76 0.43
CA VAL A 382 -6.01 4.68 -0.30
C VAL A 382 -6.74 5.30 -1.48
N GLN A 383 -6.53 4.75 -2.67
CA GLN A 383 -7.13 5.24 -3.90
C GLN A 383 -7.76 4.08 -4.70
N GLY A 384 -8.98 4.30 -5.16
CA GLY A 384 -9.71 3.29 -5.92
C GLY A 384 -11.03 3.83 -6.43
N TYR A 385 -11.80 3.00 -7.14
CA TYR A 385 -13.20 3.30 -7.46
C TYR A 385 -14.06 3.44 -6.19
N THR A 386 -13.81 2.60 -5.21
CA THR A 386 -14.19 2.82 -3.80
C THR A 386 -12.89 2.86 -3.03
N GLY A 387 -12.70 3.76 -2.06
CA GLY A 387 -11.46 3.80 -1.31
C GLY A 387 -11.24 2.51 -0.51
N VAL A 388 -12.06 2.29 0.52
CA VAL A 388 -12.06 1.07 1.34
C VAL A 388 -13.45 0.47 1.39
N GLN A 389 -13.55 -0.84 1.16
CA GLN A 389 -14.80 -1.60 1.29
C GLN A 389 -14.66 -2.71 2.33
N LEU A 390 -15.57 -2.74 3.31
CA LEU A 390 -15.62 -3.73 4.39
C LEU A 390 -16.90 -4.55 4.35
N THR A 391 -16.76 -5.87 4.57
CA THR A 391 -17.86 -6.84 4.67
C THR A 391 -17.62 -7.85 5.78
N GLY A 392 -18.65 -8.59 6.19
CA GLY A 392 -18.53 -9.63 7.21
C GLY A 392 -18.18 -9.08 8.59
N HIS A 393 -16.97 -9.35 9.09
CA HIS A 393 -16.49 -8.90 10.41
C HIS A 393 -15.25 -7.99 10.31
N GLY A 394 -15.06 -7.33 9.16
CA GLY A 394 -13.88 -6.54 8.88
C GLY A 394 -13.78 -5.32 9.79
N ARG A 395 -12.56 -4.91 10.11
CA ARG A 395 -12.26 -3.74 10.93
C ARG A 395 -11.42 -2.71 10.18
N LEU A 396 -11.79 -1.45 10.28
CA LEU A 396 -11.00 -0.30 9.81
C LEU A 396 -10.70 0.63 10.98
N GLU A 397 -9.45 1.05 11.11
CA GLU A 397 -9.03 2.11 12.01
C GLU A 397 -8.32 3.20 11.20
N VAL A 398 -8.77 4.45 11.30
CA VAL A 398 -8.14 5.59 10.63
C VAL A 398 -7.81 6.66 11.66
N SER A 399 -6.52 6.97 11.81
CA SER A 399 -6.09 8.08 12.67
C SER A 399 -5.61 9.30 11.90
N ALA A 400 -5.14 9.11 10.66
CA ALA A 400 -4.74 10.16 9.73
C ALA A 400 -4.61 9.57 8.31
N GLY A 401 -4.54 10.43 7.28
CA GLY A 401 -4.39 10.01 5.87
C GLY A 401 -5.65 10.25 5.04
N SER A 402 -5.63 9.85 3.78
CA SER A 402 -6.72 10.14 2.83
C SER A 402 -7.25 8.89 2.14
N ILE A 403 -8.54 8.63 2.23
CA ILE A 403 -9.25 7.56 1.52
C ILE A 403 -10.08 8.21 0.41
N ILE A 404 -9.58 8.14 -0.81
CA ILE A 404 -10.10 8.92 -1.93
C ILE A 404 -10.64 7.98 -3.00
N SER A 405 -11.92 8.12 -3.31
CA SER A 405 -12.50 7.49 -4.48
C SER A 405 -12.11 8.26 -5.76
N ARG A 406 -11.93 7.56 -6.88
CA ARG A 406 -11.62 8.16 -8.19
C ARG A 406 -12.87 8.23 -9.06
N PRO A 407 -13.33 9.43 -9.45
CA PRO A 407 -14.42 9.58 -10.41
C PRO A 407 -14.06 9.03 -11.79
N ASP A 408 -15.06 8.52 -12.53
CA ASP A 408 -14.97 8.11 -13.95
C ASP A 408 -14.76 9.36 -14.87
N PRO A 409 -13.95 9.35 -15.96
CA PRO A 409 -13.83 10.54 -16.82
C PRO A 409 -14.90 10.50 -17.93
N LEU A 410 -15.73 9.44 -17.98
CA LEU A 410 -16.72 9.19 -19.01
C LEU A 410 -18.08 9.65 -18.49
N PRO A 411 -18.57 10.81 -18.93
CA PRO A 411 -19.91 11.26 -18.53
C PRO A 411 -20.96 10.27 -19.05
N GLY A 412 -21.74 9.67 -18.13
CA GLY A 412 -22.94 8.88 -18.47
C GLY A 412 -23.04 7.46 -17.92
N ILE A 413 -22.06 6.98 -17.13
CA ILE A 413 -22.20 5.75 -16.35
C ILE A 413 -22.60 6.16 -14.93
N ASN A 414 -23.71 5.59 -14.40
CA ASN A 414 -24.22 5.84 -13.04
C ASN A 414 -23.33 5.19 -11.97
N ASP A 415 -22.04 5.46 -12.03
CA ASP A 415 -21.05 4.78 -11.21
C ASP A 415 -20.90 5.54 -9.88
N ARG A 416 -21.35 4.87 -8.82
CA ARG A 416 -21.45 5.38 -7.45
C ARG A 416 -20.20 5.00 -6.67
N SER A 417 -19.23 5.91 -6.58
CA SER A 417 -18.00 5.75 -5.82
C SER A 417 -18.18 6.17 -4.36
N PHE A 418 -17.42 5.55 -3.45
CA PHE A 418 -17.47 5.82 -2.00
C PHE A 418 -16.06 5.95 -1.45
N GLY A 419 -15.84 6.81 -0.45
CA GLY A 419 -14.59 6.84 0.30
C GLY A 419 -14.44 5.54 1.11
N VAL A 420 -15.29 5.38 2.13
CA VAL A 420 -15.40 4.16 2.94
C VAL A 420 -16.80 3.57 2.81
N ARG A 421 -16.89 2.27 2.54
CA ARG A 421 -18.15 1.53 2.54
C ARG A 421 -18.08 0.34 3.49
N ALA A 422 -18.77 0.43 4.62
CA ALA A 422 -18.86 -0.59 5.66
C ALA A 422 -20.24 -1.27 5.66
N SER A 423 -20.27 -2.59 5.70
CA SER A 423 -21.50 -3.39 5.60
C SER A 423 -21.42 -4.68 6.42
N ASP A 424 -22.56 -5.28 6.74
CA ASP A 424 -22.67 -6.42 7.67
C ASP A 424 -22.11 -6.09 9.07
N ASP A 425 -21.52 -7.04 9.79
CA ASP A 425 -21.04 -6.93 11.16
C ASP A 425 -19.63 -6.30 11.27
N THR A 426 -19.34 -5.27 10.47
CA THR A 426 -18.04 -4.58 10.43
C THR A 426 -17.89 -3.52 11.52
N THR A 427 -16.65 -3.20 11.90
CA THR A 427 -16.34 -2.13 12.86
C THR A 427 -15.42 -1.09 12.23
N VAL A 428 -15.74 0.19 12.36
CA VAL A 428 -14.95 1.30 11.84
C VAL A 428 -14.69 2.32 12.95
N ASP A 429 -13.43 2.68 13.16
CA ASP A 429 -13.01 3.71 14.13
C ASP A 429 -12.20 4.78 13.39
N ILE A 430 -12.69 6.02 13.42
CA ILE A 430 -12.08 7.15 12.70
C ILE A 430 -11.80 8.27 13.70
N THR A 431 -10.53 8.61 13.87
CA THR A 431 -10.09 9.71 14.74
C THR A 431 -9.47 10.88 13.97
N GLY A 432 -9.52 10.85 12.63
CA GLY A 432 -8.99 11.90 11.75
C GLY A 432 -8.74 11.40 10.32
N GLY A 433 -8.35 12.31 9.42
CA GLY A 433 -8.12 12.03 8.00
C GLY A 433 -9.25 12.49 7.08
N ASP A 434 -9.06 12.29 5.77
CA ASP A 434 -9.99 12.72 4.73
C ASP A 434 -10.61 11.50 4.03
N MET A 435 -11.94 11.40 3.99
CA MET A 435 -12.67 10.40 3.22
C MET A 435 -13.52 11.07 2.15
N SER A 436 -13.29 10.75 0.88
CA SER A 436 -14.03 11.33 -0.23
C SER A 436 -14.58 10.29 -1.21
N GLY A 437 -15.84 10.45 -1.60
CA GLY A 437 -16.55 9.61 -2.56
C GLY A 437 -17.48 10.42 -3.44
N ASP A 438 -17.74 10.06 -4.70
CA ASP A 438 -18.74 10.81 -5.49
C ASP A 438 -20.14 10.66 -4.88
N VAL A 439 -20.47 9.51 -4.30
CA VAL A 439 -21.75 9.36 -3.59
C VAL A 439 -21.62 9.68 -2.11
N SER A 440 -20.65 9.09 -1.43
CA SER A 440 -20.43 9.41 -0.01
C SER A 440 -18.99 9.26 0.41
N GLY A 441 -18.54 10.15 1.29
CA GLY A 441 -17.27 10.00 2.01
C GLY A 441 -17.28 8.74 2.87
N LEU A 442 -18.39 8.49 3.57
CA LEU A 442 -18.62 7.29 4.37
C LEU A 442 -20.02 6.70 4.12
N SER A 443 -20.13 5.38 4.04
CA SER A 443 -21.40 4.66 4.01
C SER A 443 -21.37 3.49 5.00
N ALA A 444 -22.19 3.55 6.04
CA ALA A 444 -22.42 2.50 7.02
C ALA A 444 -23.75 1.80 6.73
N ILE A 445 -23.72 0.47 6.58
CA ILE A 445 -24.86 -0.31 6.10
C ILE A 445 -25.07 -1.55 6.97
N ASP A 446 -26.34 -1.92 7.16
CA ASP A 446 -26.79 -3.17 7.78
C ASP A 446 -26.46 -3.34 9.26
N ARG A 447 -25.30 -3.87 9.67
CA ARG A 447 -24.95 -4.01 11.10
C ARG A 447 -23.60 -3.37 11.41
N ALA A 448 -23.18 -2.45 10.53
CA ALA A 448 -21.90 -1.79 10.66
C ALA A 448 -21.91 -0.89 11.89
N GLN A 449 -20.85 -0.98 12.69
CA GLN A 449 -20.65 -0.15 13.88
C GLN A 449 -19.54 0.85 13.58
N VAL A 450 -19.86 2.14 13.65
CA VAL A 450 -18.93 3.22 13.29
C VAL A 450 -18.78 4.20 14.45
N LEU A 451 -17.54 4.50 14.82
CA LEU A 451 -17.17 5.56 15.74
C LEU A 451 -16.35 6.62 14.99
N ILE A 452 -16.78 7.87 15.07
CA ILE A 452 -16.10 9.02 14.48
C ILE A 452 -15.79 10.00 15.61
N THR A 453 -14.51 10.28 15.83
CA THR A 453 -14.06 11.31 16.76
C THR A 453 -13.73 12.61 16.04
N ASP A 454 -13.15 12.53 14.84
CA ASP A 454 -12.77 13.67 14.00
C ASP A 454 -12.51 13.20 12.56
N GLY A 455 -12.32 14.11 11.61
CA GLY A 455 -12.05 13.82 10.19
C GLY A 455 -12.93 14.62 9.23
N ALA A 456 -12.59 14.57 7.94
CA ALA A 456 -13.35 15.23 6.88
C ALA A 456 -14.00 14.21 5.95
N PHE A 457 -15.32 14.28 5.79
CA PHE A 457 -16.13 13.37 4.99
C PHE A 457 -16.81 14.16 3.88
N SER A 458 -16.55 13.79 2.62
CA SER A 458 -17.10 14.52 1.48
C SER A 458 -17.68 13.62 0.42
N GLY A 459 -18.82 14.03 -0.14
CA GLY A 459 -19.32 13.47 -1.39
C GLY A 459 -20.34 14.33 -2.09
N VAL A 460 -20.65 14.03 -3.36
CA VAL A 460 -21.63 14.83 -4.12
C VAL A 460 -23.02 14.63 -3.50
N VAL A 461 -23.42 13.38 -3.27
CA VAL A 461 -24.75 13.07 -2.72
C VAL A 461 -24.77 13.18 -1.21
N ASN A 462 -23.82 12.59 -0.50
CA ASN A 462 -23.79 12.68 0.96
C ASN A 462 -22.37 12.90 1.49
N GLY A 463 -22.22 13.64 2.57
CA GLY A 463 -20.97 13.61 3.33
C GLY A 463 -20.78 12.22 3.94
N ALA A 464 -21.81 11.75 4.64
CA ALA A 464 -21.92 10.38 5.11
C ALA A 464 -23.36 9.82 5.09
N LEU A 465 -23.47 8.50 5.01
CA LEU A 465 -24.74 7.77 4.96
C LEU A 465 -24.74 6.63 6.00
N SER A 466 -25.83 6.51 6.75
CA SER A 466 -26.16 5.34 7.57
C SER A 466 -27.46 4.71 7.08
N SER A 467 -27.50 3.38 6.94
CA SER A 467 -28.68 2.66 6.47
C SER A 467 -28.75 1.21 6.99
N GLY A 468 -29.88 0.54 6.79
CA GLY A 468 -30.08 -0.80 7.37
C GLY A 468 -30.24 -0.70 8.88
N ASN A 469 -29.56 -1.51 9.69
CA ASN A 469 -29.56 -1.41 11.16
C ASN A 469 -28.17 -0.96 11.66
N ALA A 470 -27.47 -0.10 10.91
CA ALA A 470 -26.13 0.36 11.27
C ALA A 470 -26.17 1.24 12.54
N GLU A 471 -25.09 1.21 13.32
CA GLU A 471 -24.91 2.00 14.54
C GLU A 471 -23.75 2.98 14.32
N VAL A 472 -24.01 4.29 14.40
CA VAL A 472 -23.01 5.34 14.15
C VAL A 472 -22.95 6.29 15.33
N ARG A 473 -21.76 6.53 15.87
CA ARG A 473 -21.50 7.55 16.89
C ARG A 473 -20.52 8.59 16.36
N ILE A 474 -20.86 9.87 16.51
CA ILE A 474 -20.11 11.02 16.01
C ILE A 474 -19.80 11.93 17.18
N ASP A 475 -18.53 12.15 17.49
CA ASP A 475 -18.08 13.08 18.52
C ASP A 475 -17.46 14.38 17.92
N GLY A 476 -17.22 14.42 16.60
CA GLY A 476 -16.63 15.56 15.89
C GLY A 476 -16.39 15.28 14.40
N GLY A 477 -15.72 16.21 13.72
CA GLY A 477 -15.42 16.14 12.28
C GLY A 477 -16.26 17.09 11.41
N SER A 478 -16.04 17.05 10.10
CA SER A 478 -16.79 17.83 9.10
C SER A 478 -17.39 16.92 8.04
N PHE A 479 -18.68 17.06 7.76
CA PHE A 479 -19.41 16.32 6.74
C PHE A 479 -19.91 17.31 5.70
N THR A 480 -19.47 17.15 4.44
CA THR A 480 -19.77 18.10 3.37
C THR A 480 -20.33 17.43 2.13
N SER A 481 -21.36 18.01 1.52
CA SER A 481 -21.91 17.53 0.25
C SER A 481 -22.70 18.54 -0.54
N ASP A 482 -23.04 18.20 -1.79
CA ASP A 482 -23.98 18.98 -2.59
C ASP A 482 -25.45 18.65 -2.24
N GLU A 483 -25.75 17.48 -1.67
CA GLU A 483 -27.09 17.13 -1.14
C GLU A 483 -27.08 16.97 0.40
N ASP A 484 -27.08 15.76 0.95
CA ASP A 484 -27.26 15.51 2.38
C ASP A 484 -25.92 15.45 3.14
N ALA A 485 -25.57 16.43 3.98
CA ALA A 485 -24.29 16.37 4.70
C ALA A 485 -24.16 15.09 5.54
N PHE A 486 -25.26 14.70 6.19
CA PHE A 486 -25.41 13.34 6.73
C PHE A 486 -26.83 12.82 6.52
N LYS A 487 -26.95 11.58 6.03
CA LYS A 487 -28.24 10.88 5.89
C LYS A 487 -28.31 9.66 6.80
N ALA A 488 -29.35 9.57 7.63
CA ALA A 488 -29.71 8.42 8.43
C ALA A 488 -31.01 7.80 7.89
N GLY A 489 -30.96 6.55 7.43
CA GLY A 489 -32.11 5.84 6.86
C GLY A 489 -32.21 4.39 7.29
N GLY A 490 -33.18 3.65 6.75
CA GLY A 490 -33.50 2.31 7.25
C GLY A 490 -33.89 2.32 8.73
N SER A 491 -33.38 1.40 9.52
CA SER A 491 -33.54 1.32 10.99
C SER A 491 -32.21 1.60 11.71
N SER A 492 -31.39 2.50 11.17
CA SER A 492 -30.08 2.83 11.75
C SER A 492 -30.22 3.62 13.05
N ALA A 493 -29.26 3.47 13.96
CA ALA A 493 -29.13 4.30 15.16
C ALA A 493 -27.94 5.25 15.01
N VAL A 494 -28.15 6.55 15.20
CA VAL A 494 -27.11 7.58 15.07
C VAL A 494 -27.07 8.46 16.32
N GLU A 495 -25.89 8.61 16.92
CA GLU A 495 -25.66 9.46 18.10
C GLU A 495 -24.63 10.55 17.74
N VAL A 496 -24.96 11.83 17.92
CA VAL A 496 -24.12 12.97 17.55
C VAL A 496 -23.81 13.82 18.78
N HIS A 497 -22.52 14.08 19.05
CA HIS A 497 -22.04 14.91 20.16
C HIS A 497 -21.29 16.17 19.71
N GLY A 498 -21.13 16.36 18.41
CA GLY A 498 -20.44 17.51 17.83
C GLY A 498 -20.06 17.25 16.37
N GLY A 499 -19.57 18.29 15.71
CA GLY A 499 -19.19 18.27 14.29
C GLY A 499 -19.86 19.37 13.50
N LEU A 500 -19.38 19.54 12.26
CA LEU A 500 -19.94 20.44 11.26
C LEU A 500 -20.58 19.61 10.16
N PHE A 501 -21.85 19.89 9.85
CA PHE A 501 -22.61 19.23 8.79
C PHE A 501 -23.08 20.31 7.81
N ASP A 502 -22.53 20.31 6.60
CA ASP A 502 -22.73 21.36 5.60
C ASP A 502 -23.15 20.76 4.25
N GLY A 503 -24.39 21.03 3.83
CA GLY A 503 -24.96 20.47 2.61
C GLY A 503 -26.19 21.23 2.12
N ALA A 504 -26.89 20.72 1.11
CA ALA A 504 -28.25 21.18 0.83
C ALA A 504 -29.14 20.92 2.05
N PHE A 505 -29.02 19.74 2.64
CA PHE A 505 -29.61 19.42 3.94
C PHE A 505 -28.49 19.21 4.95
N GLY A 506 -28.55 19.90 6.08
CA GLY A 506 -27.56 19.76 7.15
C GLY A 506 -27.58 18.35 7.73
N PHE A 507 -28.75 17.77 7.93
CA PHE A 507 -28.89 16.35 8.31
C PHE A 507 -30.28 15.85 7.94
N LEU A 508 -30.37 14.64 7.37
CA LEU A 508 -31.62 14.03 6.94
C LEU A 508 -31.85 12.68 7.64
N ALA A 509 -32.92 12.57 8.43
CA ALA A 509 -33.40 11.34 9.06
C ALA A 509 -34.67 10.82 8.36
N THR A 510 -34.66 9.57 7.91
CA THR A 510 -35.80 8.97 7.17
C THR A 510 -36.09 7.54 7.61
N ASP A 511 -37.10 6.93 7.01
CA ASP A 511 -37.53 5.55 7.25
C ASP A 511 -37.84 5.30 8.73
N LEU A 512 -37.05 4.50 9.44
CA LEU A 512 -37.18 4.14 10.85
C LEU A 512 -35.90 4.50 11.63
N ALA A 513 -35.13 5.48 11.15
CA ALA A 513 -33.89 5.88 11.79
C ALA A 513 -34.16 6.42 13.20
N ASP A 514 -33.28 6.07 14.16
CA ASP A 514 -33.27 6.57 15.53
C ASP A 514 -32.05 7.49 15.70
N VAL A 515 -32.29 8.78 15.89
CA VAL A 515 -31.25 9.83 15.89
C VAL A 515 -31.25 10.57 17.22
N GLU A 516 -30.10 10.63 17.88
CA GLU A 516 -29.90 11.34 19.14
C GLU A 516 -28.79 12.39 18.99
N ILE A 517 -29.13 13.68 19.11
CA ILE A 517 -28.21 14.81 18.89
C ILE A 517 -28.00 15.54 20.21
N PHE A 518 -26.75 15.65 20.64
CA PHE A 518 -26.34 16.38 21.84
C PHE A 518 -25.77 17.76 21.53
N ASP A 519 -25.02 17.89 20.43
CA ASP A 519 -24.40 19.14 19.98
C ASP A 519 -23.98 19.03 18.50
N GLY A 520 -23.58 20.14 17.88
CA GLY A 520 -23.11 20.22 16.49
C GLY A 520 -23.65 21.43 15.73
N GLU A 521 -23.06 21.69 14.56
CA GLU A 521 -23.50 22.74 13.63
C GLU A 521 -24.08 22.09 12.36
N PHE A 522 -25.38 22.21 12.14
CA PHE A 522 -26.12 21.61 11.03
C PHE A 522 -26.58 22.71 10.09
N ASN A 523 -25.85 22.90 9.00
CA ASN A 523 -26.05 23.97 8.03
C ASN A 523 -26.55 23.38 6.72
N GLY A 524 -27.81 23.63 6.42
CA GLY A 524 -28.44 23.33 5.15
C GLY A 524 -28.63 24.58 4.31
N LEU A 525 -28.36 24.49 3.01
CA LEU A 525 -28.86 25.49 2.06
C LEU A 525 -30.39 25.52 2.07
N ASP A 526 -31.03 24.36 2.10
CA ASP A 526 -32.47 24.21 2.20
C ASP A 526 -32.89 24.18 3.68
N ASP A 527 -32.71 23.04 4.35
CA ASP A 527 -33.11 22.81 5.73
C ASP A 527 -31.94 22.34 6.61
N GLY A 528 -31.87 22.85 7.84
CA GLY A 528 -30.81 22.47 8.80
C GLY A 528 -30.93 21.01 9.26
N PHE A 529 -32.14 20.55 9.55
CA PHE A 529 -32.44 19.17 9.89
C PHE A 529 -33.81 18.73 9.39
N ASP A 530 -33.83 17.63 8.65
CA ASP A 530 -35.02 16.99 8.12
C ASP A 530 -35.33 15.70 8.87
N ALA A 531 -36.57 15.56 9.34
CA ALA A 531 -37.10 14.35 9.94
C ALA A 531 -38.33 13.88 9.15
N GLY A 532 -38.15 12.83 8.36
CA GLY A 532 -39.18 12.20 7.53
C GLY A 532 -39.41 10.72 7.86
N GLY A 533 -40.28 10.06 7.11
CA GLY A 533 -40.64 8.66 7.35
C GLY A 533 -41.35 8.46 8.69
N GLU A 534 -41.04 7.36 9.34
CA GLU A 534 -41.38 7.02 10.74
C GLU A 534 -40.14 7.18 11.65
N SER A 535 -39.23 8.09 11.32
CA SER A 535 -38.00 8.31 12.09
C SER A 535 -38.29 8.86 13.49
N LEU A 536 -37.38 8.55 14.43
CA LEU A 536 -37.40 9.06 15.79
C LEU A 536 -36.14 9.90 16.01
N SER A 537 -36.32 11.14 16.45
CA SER A 537 -35.22 12.06 16.69
C SER A 537 -35.33 12.66 18.09
N THR A 538 -34.22 12.73 18.82
CA THR A 538 -34.11 13.40 20.11
C THR A 538 -33.00 14.44 20.05
N ILE A 539 -33.33 15.71 20.29
CA ILE A 539 -32.39 16.83 20.19
C ILE A 539 -32.18 17.44 21.58
N HIS A 540 -30.95 17.41 22.08
CA HIS A 540 -30.56 18.02 23.35
C HIS A 540 -29.82 19.35 23.19
N GLY A 541 -29.23 19.61 22.03
CA GLY A 541 -28.40 20.80 21.76
C GLY A 541 -27.96 20.89 20.29
N GLY A 542 -27.09 21.85 19.99
CA GLY A 542 -26.61 22.17 18.64
C GLY A 542 -27.32 23.34 17.97
N SER A 543 -26.87 23.73 16.78
CA SER A 543 -27.47 24.77 15.94
C SER A 543 -27.90 24.21 14.59
N PHE A 544 -29.13 24.51 14.17
CA PHE A 544 -29.75 24.03 12.94
C PHE A 544 -30.14 25.21 12.07
N THR A 545 -29.46 25.38 10.94
CA THR A 545 -29.62 26.51 10.04
C THR A 545 -30.10 26.03 8.68
N GLY A 546 -31.26 26.53 8.22
CA GLY A 546 -31.73 26.41 6.84
C GLY A 546 -31.76 27.78 6.18
N ASP A 547 -30.87 27.99 5.20
CA ASP A 547 -30.67 29.30 4.57
C ASP A 547 -31.84 29.72 3.66
N ASP A 548 -32.46 28.77 2.95
CA ASP A 548 -33.60 29.00 2.06
C ASP A 548 -34.93 28.63 2.71
N PHE A 549 -34.95 27.62 3.60
CA PHE A 549 -36.16 27.11 4.24
C PHE A 549 -36.06 27.06 5.77
N ASN A 550 -35.95 25.89 6.39
CA ASN A 550 -36.24 25.73 7.80
C ASN A 550 -35.02 25.34 8.64
N GLY A 551 -35.03 25.73 9.93
CA GLY A 551 -34.06 25.18 10.87
C GLY A 551 -34.29 23.68 11.09
N LEU A 552 -35.55 23.31 11.36
CA LEU A 552 -36.03 21.92 11.45
C LEU A 552 -37.30 21.74 10.62
N PHE A 553 -37.33 20.72 9.77
CA PHE A 553 -38.50 20.31 9.01
C PHE A 553 -38.90 18.87 9.35
N ALA A 554 -40.10 18.69 9.90
CA ALA A 554 -40.66 17.39 10.26
C ALA A 554 -41.86 17.05 9.39
N PHE A 555 -41.84 15.91 8.70
CA PHE A 555 -42.85 15.52 7.73
C PHE A 555 -43.17 14.02 7.80
N GLU A 556 -44.16 13.58 7.01
CA GLU A 556 -44.71 12.23 7.02
C GLU A 556 -45.19 11.77 8.42
N GLN A 557 -44.52 10.83 9.08
CA GLN A 557 -44.87 10.27 10.39
C GLN A 557 -43.72 10.40 11.40
N ALA A 558 -42.77 11.31 11.14
CA ALA A 558 -41.60 11.47 11.99
C ALA A 558 -41.97 11.98 13.38
N SER A 559 -41.19 11.59 14.38
CA SER A 559 -41.35 12.02 15.76
C SER A 559 -40.07 12.68 16.27
N VAL A 560 -40.14 13.93 16.70
CA VAL A 560 -38.99 14.69 17.21
C VAL A 560 -39.25 15.17 18.64
N ASP A 561 -38.40 14.76 19.59
CA ASP A 561 -38.40 15.27 20.97
C ASP A 561 -37.26 16.31 21.14
N ILE A 562 -37.60 17.54 21.51
CA ILE A 562 -36.65 18.67 21.65
C ILE A 562 -36.49 19.04 23.13
N PHE A 563 -35.27 18.88 23.63
CA PHE A 563 -34.82 19.26 24.96
C PHE A 563 -33.94 20.53 24.94
N GLY A 564 -33.33 20.86 23.80
CA GLY A 564 -32.47 22.03 23.61
C GLY A 564 -32.10 22.24 22.14
N GLY A 565 -31.28 23.26 21.86
CA GLY A 565 -30.81 23.61 20.51
C GLY A 565 -31.30 24.96 20.01
N GLU A 566 -30.61 25.49 18.99
CA GLU A 566 -30.97 26.73 18.29
C GLU A 566 -31.42 26.41 16.86
N PHE A 567 -32.54 26.96 16.44
CA PHE A 567 -33.12 26.72 15.12
C PHE A 567 -33.24 28.04 14.38
N PHE A 568 -32.73 28.09 13.16
CA PHE A 568 -32.69 29.27 12.31
C PHE A 568 -33.17 28.89 10.92
N GLY A 569 -34.38 29.32 10.55
CA GLY A 569 -34.92 29.12 9.21
C GLY A 569 -35.31 30.44 8.55
N ALA A 570 -35.01 30.60 7.27
CA ALA A 570 -35.50 31.73 6.48
C ALA A 570 -37.02 31.72 6.28
N ALA A 571 -37.63 30.54 6.21
CA ALA A 571 -39.08 30.34 6.10
C ALA A 571 -39.75 30.19 7.48
N ALA A 572 -39.35 29.18 8.24
CA ALA A 572 -39.71 28.99 9.63
C ALA A 572 -38.57 28.30 10.38
N ASP A 573 -38.36 28.63 11.65
CA ASP A 573 -37.32 27.94 12.42
C ASP A 573 -37.70 26.46 12.65
N ILE A 574 -38.99 26.17 12.89
CA ILE A 574 -39.53 24.80 12.96
C ILE A 574 -40.79 24.68 12.10
N GLU A 575 -40.80 23.78 11.13
CA GLU A 575 -41.97 23.43 10.32
C GLU A 575 -42.39 21.96 10.53
N VAL A 576 -43.70 21.72 10.71
CA VAL A 576 -44.26 20.38 10.96
C VAL A 576 -45.48 20.13 10.08
N ILE A 577 -45.40 19.16 9.19
CA ILE A 577 -46.47 18.86 8.21
C ILE A 577 -46.91 17.40 8.26
N ASP A 578 -47.84 17.04 7.38
CA ASP A 578 -48.40 15.68 7.25
C ASP A 578 -48.93 15.13 8.58
N SER A 579 -48.38 14.02 9.08
CA SER A 579 -48.73 13.41 10.38
C SER A 579 -47.54 13.45 11.35
N ALA A 580 -46.53 14.28 11.08
CA ALA A 580 -45.36 14.41 11.90
C ALA A 580 -45.69 15.04 13.25
N PHE A 581 -44.86 14.70 14.24
CA PHE A 581 -45.10 15.05 15.63
C PHE A 581 -43.84 15.59 16.29
N VAL A 582 -43.88 16.83 16.75
CA VAL A 582 -42.78 17.45 17.50
C VAL A 582 -43.20 17.69 18.94
N ARG A 583 -42.39 17.25 19.89
CA ARG A 583 -42.57 17.51 21.32
C ARG A 583 -41.47 18.47 21.79
N ILE A 584 -41.87 19.51 22.51
CA ILE A 584 -40.94 20.47 23.08
C ILE A 584 -41.02 20.39 24.59
N ILE A 585 -39.90 20.02 25.21
CA ILE A 585 -39.79 19.77 26.65
C ILE A 585 -39.15 21.00 27.31
N GLY A 586 -39.87 21.62 28.23
CA GLY A 586 -39.38 22.84 28.86
C GLY A 586 -40.36 23.49 29.83
N SER A 587 -40.11 24.78 30.10
CA SER A 587 -40.89 25.58 31.02
C SER A 587 -41.05 27.01 30.50
N HIS A 588 -41.92 27.79 31.17
CA HIS A 588 -42.14 29.21 30.86
C HIS A 588 -42.58 29.50 29.40
N PHE A 589 -43.26 28.55 28.75
CA PHE A 589 -43.78 28.72 27.41
C PHE A 589 -44.69 29.95 27.28
N SER A 590 -44.56 30.68 26.17
CA SER A 590 -45.45 31.79 25.79
C SER A 590 -46.85 31.31 25.39
N GLN A 591 -47.00 30.00 25.16
CA GLN A 591 -48.26 29.30 24.86
C GLN A 591 -48.61 28.30 25.99
N PRO A 592 -49.90 27.95 26.17
CA PRO A 592 -50.29 26.94 27.16
C PRO A 592 -49.67 25.56 26.87
N LEU A 593 -49.40 24.79 27.95
CA LEU A 593 -49.02 23.38 27.83
C LEU A 593 -50.09 22.57 27.08
N GLY A 594 -49.65 21.55 26.34
CA GLY A 594 -50.49 20.74 25.47
C GLY A 594 -50.26 21.04 24.00
N LEU A 595 -51.19 20.60 23.16
CA LEU A 595 -51.09 20.74 21.70
C LEU A 595 -51.18 22.22 21.31
N LEU A 596 -50.23 22.70 20.51
CA LEU A 596 -50.28 24.05 19.96
C LEU A 596 -51.46 24.18 18.99
N THR A 597 -52.34 25.15 19.27
CA THR A 597 -53.52 25.41 18.44
C THR A 597 -53.28 26.38 17.27
N PRO A 598 -52.39 27.39 17.33
CA PRO A 598 -52.10 28.21 16.15
C PRO A 598 -51.42 27.38 15.06
N GLU A 599 -51.68 27.70 13.79
CA GLU A 599 -51.00 27.08 12.64
C GLU A 599 -49.60 27.66 12.44
N SER A 600 -49.35 28.91 12.82
CA SER A 600 -48.01 29.49 12.84
C SER A 600 -47.89 30.60 13.87
N GLY A 601 -46.66 30.97 14.22
CA GLY A 601 -46.38 32.08 15.11
C GLY A 601 -45.01 32.02 15.76
N MET A 602 -44.80 32.85 16.79
CA MET A 602 -43.62 32.79 17.64
C MET A 602 -43.90 31.96 18.89
N LEU A 603 -42.96 31.10 19.26
CA LEU A 603 -42.92 30.40 20.52
C LEU A 603 -41.65 30.81 21.27
N SER A 604 -41.80 31.09 22.56
CA SER A 604 -40.67 31.33 23.44
C SER A 604 -40.85 30.61 24.76
N GLY A 605 -39.76 30.34 25.46
CA GLY A 605 -39.77 29.60 26.71
C GLY A 605 -38.37 29.36 27.24
N ARG A 606 -38.23 28.31 28.03
CA ARG A 606 -36.95 27.78 28.50
C ARG A 606 -36.90 26.29 28.28
N TYR A 607 -35.77 25.81 27.80
CA TYR A 607 -35.43 24.39 27.71
C TYR A 607 -35.21 23.79 29.10
N PHE A 608 -35.04 22.47 29.15
CA PHE A 608 -34.87 21.72 30.40
C PHE A 608 -33.65 22.16 31.23
N ASP A 609 -32.58 22.60 30.57
CA ASP A 609 -31.38 23.15 31.22
C ASP A 609 -31.54 24.62 31.68
N GLY A 610 -32.68 25.23 31.41
CA GLY A 610 -33.01 26.62 31.73
C GLY A 610 -32.63 27.63 30.64
N THR A 611 -32.00 27.17 29.54
CA THR A 611 -31.61 28.01 28.40
C THR A 611 -32.86 28.61 27.77
N PRO A 612 -32.94 29.96 27.62
CA PRO A 612 -34.08 30.59 26.98
C PRO A 612 -34.07 30.29 25.49
N PHE A 613 -35.25 30.13 24.90
CA PHE A 613 -35.41 30.02 23.46
C PHE A 613 -36.53 30.93 22.96
N GLU A 614 -36.40 31.34 21.70
CA GLU A 614 -37.43 32.02 20.93
C GLU A 614 -37.25 31.64 19.47
N PHE A 615 -38.29 31.08 18.87
CA PHE A 615 -38.28 30.68 17.46
C PHE A 615 -39.68 30.79 16.84
N SER A 616 -39.71 30.93 15.53
CA SER A 616 -40.90 30.86 14.70
C SER A 616 -41.29 29.40 14.43
N PHE A 617 -42.58 29.13 14.33
CA PHE A 617 -43.07 27.81 13.95
C PHE A 617 -44.17 27.89 12.90
N SER A 618 -44.27 26.85 12.10
CA SER A 618 -45.34 26.58 11.15
C SER A 618 -45.80 25.13 11.31
N ARG A 619 -47.12 24.91 11.23
CA ARG A 619 -47.70 23.58 11.12
C ARG A 619 -48.85 23.59 10.13
N SER A 620 -48.93 22.53 9.32
CA SER A 620 -50.03 22.33 8.38
C SER A 620 -50.47 20.87 8.35
N ASP A 621 -51.57 20.59 7.63
CA ASP A 621 -52.20 19.28 7.58
C ASP A 621 -52.52 18.69 8.97
N MET A 622 -52.01 17.50 9.30
CA MET A 622 -52.16 16.89 10.62
C MET A 622 -50.90 17.03 11.49
N GLY A 623 -49.94 17.86 11.07
CA GLY A 623 -48.70 18.13 11.79
C GLY A 623 -48.98 18.74 13.17
N ALA A 624 -48.30 18.22 14.19
CA ALA A 624 -48.62 18.51 15.58
C ALA A 624 -47.37 18.90 16.39
N ILE A 625 -47.48 19.98 17.16
CA ILE A 625 -46.47 20.39 18.13
C ILE A 625 -47.07 20.30 19.54
N LEU A 626 -46.45 19.52 20.42
CA LEU A 626 -46.87 19.31 21.80
C LEU A 626 -45.89 19.96 22.79
N LEU A 627 -46.39 20.89 23.60
CA LEU A 627 -45.62 21.49 24.69
C LEU A 627 -45.79 20.67 25.97
N VAL A 628 -44.68 20.16 26.50
CA VAL A 628 -44.68 19.27 27.67
C VAL A 628 -43.82 19.89 28.77
N PRO A 629 -44.29 19.87 30.04
CA PRO A 629 -43.48 20.35 31.15
C PRO A 629 -42.25 19.47 31.35
N GLU A 630 -41.20 20.04 31.94
CA GLU A 630 -40.00 19.32 32.36
C GLU A 630 -40.37 18.03 33.14
N PRO A 631 -39.79 16.86 32.80
CA PRO A 631 -40.05 15.65 33.55
C PRO A 631 -39.58 15.83 35.00
N SER A 632 -40.42 15.43 35.97
CA SER A 632 -39.98 15.36 37.37
C SER A 632 -38.71 14.52 37.47
N SER A 633 -37.79 14.84 38.39
CA SER A 633 -36.46 14.22 38.49
C SER A 633 -36.46 12.67 38.57
N LEU A 634 -37.59 12.05 38.95
CA LEU A 634 -37.78 10.60 38.90
C LEU A 634 -38.16 10.05 37.50
N ALA A 635 -38.87 10.83 36.69
CA ALA A 635 -39.31 10.45 35.35
C ALA A 635 -38.16 10.60 34.33
N ALA A 636 -37.28 11.58 34.48
CA ALA A 636 -36.09 11.75 33.65
C ALA A 636 -35.15 10.54 33.72
N LEU A 637 -34.96 9.96 34.92
CA LEU A 637 -34.14 8.76 35.12
C LEU A 637 -34.74 7.50 34.48
N VAL A 638 -36.07 7.43 34.39
CA VAL A 638 -36.80 6.29 33.80
C VAL A 638 -36.86 6.42 32.27
N MET A 639 -36.97 7.62 31.71
CA MET A 639 -36.91 7.83 30.25
C MET A 639 -35.52 7.51 29.69
N ALA A 640 -34.45 7.98 30.34
CA ALA A 640 -33.08 7.61 29.98
C ALA A 640 -32.82 6.09 30.13
N GLY A 641 -33.38 5.46 31.17
CA GLY A 641 -33.26 4.02 31.41
C GLY A 641 -34.13 3.13 30.51
N ALA A 642 -35.30 3.60 30.06
CA ALA A 642 -36.20 2.85 29.19
C ALA A 642 -35.67 2.77 27.75
N CYS A 643 -35.02 3.83 27.24
CA CYS A 643 -34.29 3.78 25.97
C CYS A 643 -33.15 2.74 26.02
N LEU A 644 -32.40 2.65 27.13
CA LEU A 644 -31.33 1.66 27.31
C LEU A 644 -31.83 0.20 27.41
N ILE A 645 -33.03 -0.05 27.95
CA ILE A 645 -33.57 -1.41 28.11
C ILE A 645 -34.26 -1.92 26.84
N ALA A 646 -34.81 -1.04 26.00
CA ALA A 646 -35.30 -1.41 24.67
C ALA A 646 -34.14 -1.80 23.71
N ARG A 647 -32.93 -1.23 23.91
CA ARG A 647 -31.69 -1.48 23.16
C ARG A 647 -31.02 -2.86 23.37
N GLY A 648 -31.59 -3.76 24.18
CA GLY A 648 -30.92 -5.01 24.64
C GLY A 648 -31.30 -6.35 23.98
N ARG A 649 -32.15 -6.40 22.94
CA ARG A 649 -32.53 -7.68 22.31
C ARG A 649 -31.49 -8.15 21.29
N LYS A 650 -30.47 -8.88 21.77
CA LYS A 650 -29.63 -9.74 20.92
C LYS A 650 -30.52 -10.66 20.06
N PRO A 651 -30.25 -10.84 18.76
CA PRO A 651 -30.88 -11.90 17.99
C PRO A 651 -30.51 -13.26 18.60
N SER A 652 -31.50 -14.12 18.83
CA SER A 652 -31.30 -15.45 19.40
C SER A 652 -30.37 -16.28 18.49
N PRO A 653 -29.46 -17.11 19.03
CA PRO A 653 -28.75 -18.08 18.22
C PRO A 653 -29.76 -19.10 17.70
N ARG A 654 -29.98 -19.15 16.38
CA ARG A 654 -30.75 -20.24 15.78
C ARG A 654 -29.88 -21.48 15.73
N ALA A 655 -30.35 -22.49 16.46
CA ALA A 655 -29.98 -23.89 16.28
C ALA A 655 -30.50 -24.39 14.92
N GLY A 656 -29.69 -25.20 14.25
CA GLY A 656 -30.05 -25.93 13.02
C GLY A 656 -28.98 -25.84 11.97
#